data_AF-A0A918TIX3-F1
#
_entry.id   AF-A0A918TIX3-F1
#
_cell.length_a   1.000
_cell.length_b   1.000
_cell.length_c   1.000
_cell.angle_alpha   90.00
_cell.angle_beta   90.00
_cell.angle_gamma   90.00
#
_symmetry.space_group_name_H-M   'P 1'
#
loop_
_entity.id
_entity.type
_entity.pdbx_description
1 polymer ?
#
loop_
_entity_poly.entity_id
_entity_poly.type
_entity_poly.pdbx_seq_one_letter_code
_entity_poly.pdbx_strand_id
1 'polypeptide(L)'
;MKIKQTAGYSLPALVALGLTSSVSGQLYWDPLGNNHWDLISENWDNNAATDNFVVWDNTGSQEAIFESNGLAEIADGGVTVGDLSTTVSLTLQSFTDNLGLITIKPGGATWNTGGLDIHFINNQLNDTPLSISSGDTLTVSGGGTFDTGEKPNGAIWTAAGAILDFTEATFIRGNPGSVGQFDTVRLPGGSSYIHERNSGQTYSNNWELGAGVVRFSNRWNRQHEHDGLVSGEGTLQVDAMGGQYVRLKNAANSFSGGVIIDSTANRSELLVIGDEGVLGAVPESFDPDNIILRGGGELKLNGVTVNPNRGITLDEGGMIVNSGAPNTYGGTITGTGGLQIGRAQGGDANALILTSDTNDYTGGTQVFRGRLALGIDEALPDNTVLTVGGAGSSLFILNGFTQTLTGLEAAASNTRQIINYNGVGSPDPATLEAGTVILDITDEAEVDEEYFFGSAFGVDETTDAGKLNIVKNGEGAIGLGNVRVAGTVDVNSGTLRIGNSVGFSSVGALTNNASLVIDEELNAESLAMNSGSDTRFNWELSDWTGIPGTGFSRLTVAGTLNLASGSPLTIAVEENELANFAEENVSFVVATTSDLTADAADITVDASGFTSGNGTWAARIEGNDIYLDYTAGTASDAYSAWASGFAGLTGGFDDDDDNDGVANGLEFYFFNSDPTAPESLPSPLTVVSSTGGGNLVFSHDRPVDSSGLSAAYEWSTTLDGDWTASGSDNGGTTVTITPGTPAAAAAGYENVVVTVSSTPATLDKVFVRLAVNQP
;
A
#
# COMPACT_ATOMS: atom_id res chain seq x y z
N MET A 1 86.38 -63.63 55.87
CA MET A 1 87.05 -62.38 56.31
C MET A 1 87.22 -61.48 55.10
N LYS A 2 86.96 -60.18 55.28
CA LYS A 2 87.21 -59.04 54.37
C LYS A 2 86.13 -58.68 53.35
N ILE A 3 85.58 -57.51 53.65
CA ILE A 3 84.76 -56.58 52.88
C ILE A 3 85.45 -56.23 51.55
N LYS A 4 84.66 -56.11 50.47
CA LYS A 4 85.02 -55.30 49.30
C LYS A 4 83.74 -54.73 48.64
N GLN A 5 83.59 -53.41 48.77
CA GLN A 5 82.95 -52.41 47.90
C GLN A 5 82.07 -52.91 46.73
N THR A 6 80.81 -52.46 46.70
CA THR A 6 79.97 -52.46 45.49
C THR A 6 79.38 -51.06 45.25
N ALA A 7 79.64 -50.59 44.03
CA ALA A 7 79.08 -49.53 43.20
C ALA A 7 78.03 -48.55 43.78
N GLY A 8 78.33 -47.26 43.58
CA GLY A 8 77.35 -46.18 43.62
C GLY A 8 76.48 -46.13 42.37
N TYR A 9 75.21 -45.82 42.58
CA TYR A 9 74.31 -45.27 41.58
C TYR A 9 74.10 -43.79 41.92
N SER A 10 74.43 -42.89 41.00
CA SER A 10 74.07 -41.47 41.08
C SER A 10 72.59 -41.31 40.71
N LEU A 11 71.78 -40.86 41.66
CA LEU A 11 70.48 -40.27 41.35
C LEU A 11 70.69 -38.96 40.58
N PRO A 12 69.87 -38.64 39.55
CA PRO A 12 69.93 -37.35 38.89
C PRO A 12 69.50 -36.25 39.86
N ALA A 13 70.21 -35.12 39.79
CA ALA A 13 69.93 -33.93 40.59
C ALA A 13 68.48 -33.47 40.37
N LEU A 14 67.73 -33.40 41.47
CA LEU A 14 66.47 -32.67 41.54
C LEU A 14 66.82 -31.18 41.37
N VAL A 15 66.66 -30.65 40.16
CA VAL A 15 66.67 -29.21 39.92
C VAL A 15 65.40 -28.66 40.54
N ALA A 16 65.52 -28.14 41.76
CA ALA A 16 64.50 -27.30 42.36
C ALA A 16 64.45 -26.00 41.57
N LEU A 17 63.53 -25.93 40.60
CA LEU A 17 63.03 -24.67 40.07
C LEU A 17 62.41 -23.91 41.25
N GLY A 18 63.10 -22.87 41.71
CA GLY A 18 62.55 -21.93 42.67
C GLY A 18 61.37 -21.22 42.04
N LEU A 19 60.16 -21.74 42.26
CA LEU A 19 58.93 -20.99 42.14
C LEU A 19 58.97 -19.93 43.25
N THR A 20 59.44 -18.73 42.91
CA THR A 20 59.14 -17.55 43.72
C THR A 20 57.67 -17.23 43.50
N SER A 21 56.80 -17.70 44.40
CA SER A 21 55.44 -17.17 44.50
C SER A 21 55.56 -15.74 45.04
N SER A 22 55.51 -14.75 44.15
CA SER A 22 55.19 -13.37 44.55
C SER A 22 53.76 -13.42 45.11
N VAL A 23 53.64 -13.24 46.42
CA VAL A 23 52.33 -13.14 47.09
C VAL A 23 51.74 -11.81 46.64
N SER A 24 50.71 -11.85 45.79
CA SER A 24 49.84 -10.70 45.52
C SER A 24 49.38 -10.07 46.84
N GLY A 25 49.68 -8.80 47.06
CA GLY A 25 49.00 -8.02 48.10
C GLY A 25 47.61 -7.65 47.59
N GLN A 26 46.56 -8.25 48.15
CA GLN A 26 45.18 -7.83 47.89
C GLN A 26 44.98 -6.41 48.44
N LEU A 27 44.61 -5.45 47.60
CA LEU A 27 44.43 -4.06 48.00
C LEU A 27 42.96 -3.77 48.28
N TYR A 28 42.70 -2.99 49.32
CA TYR A 28 41.37 -2.56 49.74
C TYR A 28 41.30 -1.03 49.66
N TRP A 29 40.27 -0.51 49.00
CA TRP A 29 40.05 0.92 48.83
C TRP A 29 38.86 1.43 49.65
N ASP A 30 39.07 2.54 50.37
CA ASP A 30 38.06 3.32 51.10
C ASP A 30 37.91 4.73 50.46
N PRO A 31 36.74 5.07 49.88
CA PRO A 31 36.43 6.37 49.26
C PRO A 31 36.46 7.55 50.21
N LEU A 32 36.48 7.34 51.53
CA LEU A 32 36.35 8.43 52.50
C LEU A 32 37.66 9.19 52.76
N GLY A 33 38.78 8.82 52.11
CA GLY A 33 40.06 9.53 52.19
C GLY A 33 40.79 9.63 50.84
N ASN A 34 41.36 10.81 50.55
CA ASN A 34 42.33 10.97 49.45
C ASN A 34 43.62 10.23 49.83
N ASN A 35 43.68 8.93 49.57
CA ASN A 35 44.81 8.10 49.96
C ASN A 35 45.71 7.83 48.75
N HIS A 36 46.97 8.23 48.88
CA HIS A 36 48.07 7.85 47.98
C HIS A 36 48.71 6.55 48.47
N TRP A 37 49.17 5.71 47.55
CA TRP A 37 50.01 4.56 47.84
C TRP A 37 51.31 4.98 48.55
N ASP A 38 51.72 4.26 49.59
CA ASP A 38 53.04 4.37 50.21
C ASP A 38 53.90 3.17 49.79
N LEU A 39 54.88 3.42 48.91
CA LEU A 39 55.86 2.42 48.43
C LEU A 39 56.69 1.76 49.55
N ILE A 40 56.61 2.23 50.79
CA ILE A 40 57.41 1.75 51.91
C ILE A 40 56.65 0.69 52.76
N SER A 41 55.32 0.70 52.77
CA SER A 41 54.52 -0.13 53.69
C SER A 41 53.84 -1.33 53.04
N GLU A 42 53.87 -1.45 51.70
CA GLU A 42 53.10 -2.44 50.93
C GLU A 42 51.61 -2.50 51.35
N ASN A 43 51.05 -1.39 51.83
CA ASN A 43 49.68 -1.36 52.33
C ASN A 43 49.03 0.00 52.11
N TRP A 44 47.75 -0.01 51.72
CA TRP A 44 46.89 1.16 51.89
C TRP A 44 46.74 1.43 53.39
N ASP A 45 46.71 2.71 53.78
CA ASP A 45 46.70 3.14 55.19
C ASP A 45 45.67 2.36 56.04
N ASN A 46 46.11 1.94 57.22
CA ASN A 46 45.50 0.89 58.03
C ASN A 46 44.41 1.42 58.97
N ASN A 47 43.37 2.07 58.45
CA ASN A 47 42.20 2.33 59.27
C ASN A 47 41.07 1.33 59.01
N ALA A 48 40.76 0.61 60.08
CA ALA A 48 39.71 -0.36 60.32
C ALA A 48 38.28 0.06 59.91
N ALA A 49 38.06 0.47 58.66
CA ALA A 49 36.74 0.61 58.08
C ALA A 49 36.28 -0.77 57.59
N THR A 50 35.12 -1.21 58.06
CA THR A 50 34.45 -2.45 57.63
C THR A 50 33.81 -2.34 56.25
N ASP A 51 33.94 -1.18 55.60
CA ASP A 51 33.23 -0.80 54.41
C ASP A 51 34.27 -0.63 53.29
N ASN A 52 34.82 -1.75 52.79
CA ASN A 52 35.71 -1.72 51.62
C ASN A 52 34.85 -1.61 50.36
N PHE A 53 35.07 -0.58 49.54
CA PHE A 53 34.21 -0.31 48.40
C PHE A 53 34.76 -0.85 47.08
N VAL A 54 36.09 -0.95 46.95
CA VAL A 54 36.74 -1.63 45.83
C VAL A 54 37.86 -2.51 46.37
N VAL A 55 37.93 -3.76 45.93
CA VAL A 55 39.04 -4.69 46.18
C VAL A 55 39.75 -4.90 44.86
N TRP A 56 41.06 -4.64 44.81
CA TRP A 56 41.87 -4.69 43.59
C TRP A 56 43.18 -5.43 43.87
N ASP A 57 43.45 -6.53 43.17
CA ASP A 57 44.76 -7.22 43.23
C ASP A 57 45.75 -6.57 42.25
N ASN A 58 46.64 -5.68 42.72
CA ASN A 58 47.69 -5.09 41.87
C ASN A 58 48.99 -5.90 42.03
N THR A 59 49.45 -6.52 40.95
CA THR A 59 50.71 -7.26 40.92
C THR A 59 51.83 -6.52 40.17
N GLY A 60 51.53 -5.33 39.66
CA GLY A 60 52.47 -4.48 38.93
C GLY A 60 53.33 -3.60 39.84
N SER A 61 54.35 -2.97 39.26
CA SER A 61 55.26 -2.05 39.95
C SER A 61 54.82 -0.57 39.92
N GLN A 62 53.60 -0.28 39.47
CA GLN A 62 53.09 1.06 39.24
C GLN A 62 51.73 1.27 39.93
N GLU A 63 51.45 2.53 40.24
CA GLU A 63 50.29 2.96 41.03
C GLU A 63 49.07 3.26 40.13
N ALA A 64 47.88 2.98 40.64
CA ALA A 64 46.63 3.58 40.17
C ALA A 64 46.12 4.53 41.27
N ILE A 65 45.64 5.71 40.88
CA ILE A 65 45.13 6.72 41.82
C ILE A 65 43.61 6.58 41.86
N PHE A 66 43.05 6.31 43.04
CA PHE A 66 41.60 6.18 43.22
C PHE A 66 41.03 7.41 43.89
N GLU A 67 40.00 8.00 43.28
CA GLU A 67 39.26 9.14 43.81
C GLU A 67 37.94 8.71 44.45
N SER A 68 37.46 9.51 45.42
CA SER A 68 36.27 9.24 46.24
C SER A 68 34.95 9.04 45.46
N ASN A 69 34.92 9.39 44.17
CA ASN A 69 33.78 9.22 43.26
C ASN A 69 33.77 7.89 42.50
N GLY A 70 34.70 6.97 42.78
CA GLY A 70 34.84 5.71 42.05
C GLY A 70 35.64 5.83 40.75
N LEU A 71 36.41 6.91 40.57
CA LEU A 71 37.36 7.05 39.47
C LEU A 71 38.71 6.42 39.86
N ALA A 72 39.30 5.66 38.94
CA ALA A 72 40.66 5.18 39.01
C ALA A 72 41.46 5.71 37.82
N GLU A 73 42.44 6.56 38.10
CA GLU A 73 43.41 7.05 37.12
C GLU A 73 44.59 6.07 37.00
N ILE A 74 44.85 5.63 35.78
CA ILE A 74 45.90 4.66 35.45
C ILE A 74 47.14 5.43 35.01
N ALA A 75 48.23 5.30 35.77
CA ALA A 75 49.49 5.98 35.51
C ALA A 75 50.13 5.57 34.18
N ASP A 76 50.94 6.48 33.60
CA ASP A 76 51.73 6.22 32.40
C ASP A 76 52.67 5.04 32.60
N GLY A 77 52.53 4.02 31.75
CA GLY A 77 53.27 2.77 31.87
C GLY A 77 52.43 1.61 32.42
N GLY A 78 51.22 1.90 32.90
CA GLY A 78 50.18 0.91 33.15
C GLY A 78 50.29 0.16 34.48
N VAL A 79 49.27 -0.64 34.77
CA VAL A 79 49.10 -1.43 36.00
C VAL A 79 48.77 -2.88 35.67
N THR A 80 49.06 -3.82 36.58
CA THR A 80 48.68 -5.24 36.40
C THR A 80 47.58 -5.61 37.38
N VAL A 81 46.40 -6.00 36.87
CA VAL A 81 45.18 -6.20 37.64
C VAL A 81 44.80 -7.68 37.66
N GLY A 82 44.73 -8.26 38.85
CA GLY A 82 44.14 -9.57 39.12
C GLY A 82 42.65 -9.44 39.40
N ASP A 83 42.17 -10.11 40.46
CA ASP A 83 40.77 -10.04 40.84
C ASP A 83 40.38 -8.62 41.28
N LEU A 84 39.19 -8.21 40.85
CA LEU A 84 38.58 -6.93 41.12
C LEU A 84 37.16 -7.16 41.67
N SER A 85 36.77 -6.46 42.72
CA SER A 85 35.37 -6.41 43.14
C SER A 85 34.99 -5.00 43.56
N THR A 86 33.80 -4.53 43.21
CA THR A 86 33.35 -3.18 43.56
C THR A 86 31.94 -3.17 44.16
N THR A 87 31.69 -2.20 45.04
CA THR A 87 30.37 -1.83 45.59
C THR A 87 29.97 -0.39 45.20
N VAL A 88 30.75 0.24 44.32
CA VAL A 88 30.46 1.51 43.66
C VAL A 88 30.60 1.36 42.13
N SER A 89 30.03 2.26 41.34
CA SER A 89 30.37 2.32 39.92
C SER A 89 31.84 2.75 39.77
N LEU A 90 32.62 1.99 39.01
CA LEU A 90 34.05 2.19 38.81
C LEU A 90 34.31 2.77 37.42
N THR A 91 34.98 3.92 37.36
CA THR A 91 35.46 4.52 36.11
C THR A 91 36.96 4.34 36.02
N LEU A 92 37.46 3.80 34.91
CA LEU A 92 38.86 3.56 34.62
C LEU A 92 39.31 4.55 33.54
N GLN A 93 40.28 5.40 33.84
CA GLN A 93 40.79 6.38 32.88
C GLN A 93 42.31 6.42 32.84
N SER A 94 42.91 6.62 31.66
CA SER A 94 44.35 6.86 31.58
C SER A 94 44.70 8.27 32.01
N PHE A 95 45.80 8.41 32.75
CA PHE A 95 46.33 9.72 33.12
C PHE A 95 46.75 10.53 31.88
N THR A 96 47.56 9.92 31.02
CA THR A 96 47.86 10.41 29.67
C THR A 96 47.18 9.51 28.64
N ASP A 97 46.56 10.13 27.64
CA ASP A 97 45.88 9.45 26.53
C ASP A 97 46.64 8.22 26.00
N ASN A 98 46.00 7.06 26.00
CA ASN A 98 46.52 5.77 25.55
C ASN A 98 47.72 5.17 26.33
N LEU A 99 48.24 5.82 27.38
CA LEU A 99 49.45 5.36 28.09
C LEU A 99 49.15 4.60 29.39
N GLY A 100 47.93 4.73 29.92
CA GLY A 100 47.47 4.03 31.13
C GLY A 100 47.00 2.61 30.85
N LEU A 101 47.91 1.72 30.46
CA LEU A 101 47.59 0.33 30.10
C LEU A 101 47.17 -0.51 31.32
N ILE A 102 45.97 -1.08 31.26
CA ILE A 102 45.54 -2.11 32.21
C ILE A 102 45.95 -3.49 31.69
N THR A 103 46.88 -4.16 32.36
CA THR A 103 47.29 -5.52 32.02
C THR A 103 46.59 -6.51 32.95
N ILE A 104 45.83 -7.47 32.41
CA ILE A 104 45.26 -8.53 33.22
C ILE A 104 46.37 -9.49 33.67
N LYS A 105 46.33 -9.89 34.94
CA LYS A 105 47.28 -10.82 35.55
C LYS A 105 47.35 -12.14 34.76
N PRO A 106 48.55 -12.70 34.53
CA PRO A 106 48.70 -14.00 33.87
C PRO A 106 47.89 -15.09 34.59
N GLY A 107 47.18 -15.91 33.82
CA GLY A 107 46.23 -16.91 34.32
C GLY A 107 44.79 -16.40 34.45
N GLY A 108 44.54 -15.13 34.11
CA GLY A 108 43.21 -14.53 34.13
C GLY A 108 42.88 -13.78 35.42
N ALA A 109 41.67 -13.21 35.45
CA ALA A 109 41.14 -12.44 36.56
C ALA A 109 39.61 -12.53 36.64
N THR A 110 39.06 -12.38 37.84
CA THR A 110 37.60 -12.22 38.07
C THR A 110 37.27 -10.81 38.50
N TRP A 111 36.42 -10.13 37.75
CA TRP A 111 35.94 -8.77 38.00
C TRP A 111 34.46 -8.81 38.38
N ASN A 112 34.17 -8.65 39.66
CA ASN A 112 32.81 -8.64 40.20
C ASN A 112 32.29 -7.20 40.32
N THR A 113 31.28 -6.87 39.51
CA THR A 113 30.68 -5.52 39.47
C THR A 113 29.74 -5.25 40.64
N GLY A 114 29.31 -6.28 41.39
CA GLY A 114 28.29 -6.13 42.43
C GLY A 114 26.94 -5.62 41.93
N GLY A 115 26.67 -5.71 40.62
CA GLY A 115 25.47 -5.18 39.97
C GLY A 115 25.59 -3.73 39.51
N LEU A 116 26.79 -3.16 39.55
CA LEU A 116 27.09 -1.76 39.22
C LEU A 116 27.86 -1.65 37.91
N ASP A 117 28.33 -0.45 37.59
CA ASP A 117 28.99 -0.17 36.32
C ASP A 117 30.52 -0.26 36.47
N ILE A 118 31.19 -0.88 35.50
CA ILE A 118 32.61 -0.68 35.21
C ILE A 118 32.70 0.04 33.86
N HIS A 119 33.27 1.24 33.86
CA HIS A 119 33.35 2.10 32.69
C HIS A 119 34.78 2.46 32.34
N PHE A 120 35.24 2.12 31.15
CA PHE A 120 36.50 2.58 30.59
C PHE A 120 36.27 3.89 29.84
N ILE A 121 36.99 4.94 30.26
CA ILE A 121 36.98 6.21 29.55
C ILE A 121 37.72 6.06 28.23
N ASN A 122 37.00 6.36 27.15
CA ASN A 122 37.52 6.46 25.79
C ASN A 122 36.92 7.70 25.10
N ASN A 123 37.43 8.87 25.49
CA ASN A 123 36.91 10.20 25.17
C ASN A 123 37.89 11.09 24.35
N GLN A 124 38.96 10.51 23.79
CA GLN A 124 40.05 11.16 23.04
C GLN A 124 41.16 11.82 23.86
N LEU A 125 40.97 12.03 25.16
CA LEU A 125 41.97 12.70 26.02
C LEU A 125 42.56 11.76 27.07
N ASN A 126 41.85 10.68 27.39
CA ASN A 126 42.15 9.78 28.49
C ASN A 126 41.81 8.33 28.12
N ASP A 127 41.99 7.97 26.84
CA ASP A 127 41.60 6.65 26.31
C ASP A 127 42.38 5.54 27.02
N THR A 128 41.68 4.49 27.48
CA THR A 128 42.22 3.48 28.41
C THR A 128 42.34 2.10 27.76
N PRO A 129 43.56 1.65 27.42
CA PRO A 129 43.76 0.34 26.82
C PRO A 129 43.77 -0.77 27.86
N LEU A 130 43.37 -1.97 27.43
CA LEU A 130 43.49 -3.20 28.20
C LEU A 130 44.32 -4.23 27.42
N SER A 131 45.14 -5.01 28.13
CA SER A 131 45.89 -6.14 27.57
C SER A 131 45.64 -7.39 28.40
N ILE A 132 45.43 -8.53 27.75
CA ILE A 132 45.30 -9.85 28.37
C ILE A 132 46.03 -10.87 27.50
N SER A 133 46.69 -11.84 28.13
CA SER A 133 47.49 -12.83 27.39
C SER A 133 46.60 -13.87 26.71
N SER A 134 47.06 -14.39 25.57
CA SER A 134 46.41 -15.53 24.91
C SER A 134 46.32 -16.73 25.86
N GLY A 135 45.14 -17.36 25.89
CA GLY A 135 44.82 -18.49 26.77
C GLY A 135 44.25 -18.10 28.13
N ASP A 136 44.29 -16.82 28.50
CA ASP A 136 43.72 -16.31 29.76
C ASP A 136 42.24 -15.93 29.59
N THR A 137 41.52 -15.90 30.71
CA THR A 137 40.11 -15.49 30.78
C THR A 137 39.96 -14.28 31.70
N LEU A 138 39.25 -13.26 31.23
CA LEU A 138 38.69 -12.22 32.09
C LEU A 138 37.23 -12.58 32.38
N THR A 139 36.95 -13.02 33.61
CA THR A 139 35.60 -13.33 34.06
C THR A 139 34.95 -12.10 34.66
N VAL A 140 33.75 -11.73 34.21
CA VAL A 140 32.96 -10.62 34.76
C VAL A 140 31.68 -11.15 35.39
N SER A 141 31.46 -10.84 36.67
CA SER A 141 30.30 -11.32 37.46
C SER A 141 29.57 -10.16 38.13
N GLY A 142 28.40 -10.42 38.71
CA GLY A 142 27.62 -9.44 39.47
C GLY A 142 26.56 -8.68 38.66
N GLY A 143 26.63 -8.70 37.32
CA GLY A 143 25.69 -8.01 36.43
C GLY A 143 26.07 -6.54 36.16
N GLY A 144 25.07 -5.65 36.03
CA GLY A 144 25.28 -4.22 35.82
C GLY A 144 25.74 -3.86 34.39
N THR A 145 26.55 -2.81 34.24
CA THR A 145 27.10 -2.38 32.94
C THR A 145 28.60 -2.57 32.87
N PHE A 146 29.09 -3.26 31.83
CA PHE A 146 30.49 -3.29 31.45
C PHE A 146 30.70 -2.46 30.18
N ASP A 147 31.12 -1.21 30.35
CA ASP A 147 31.22 -0.22 29.28
C ASP A 147 32.69 0.00 28.91
N THR A 148 33.08 -0.49 27.74
CA THR A 148 34.45 -0.38 27.21
C THR A 148 34.68 0.93 26.44
N GLY A 149 33.72 1.84 26.45
CA GLY A 149 33.80 3.17 25.85
C GLY A 149 33.51 3.22 24.34
N GLU A 150 33.28 4.44 23.85
CA GLU A 150 32.71 4.70 22.52
C GLU A 150 33.71 4.47 21.37
N LYS A 151 34.95 4.99 21.50
CA LYS A 151 35.96 4.93 20.44
C LYS A 151 37.37 4.86 21.05
N PRO A 152 38.16 3.80 20.78
CA PRO A 152 39.44 3.62 21.45
C PRO A 152 40.52 4.62 21.04
N ASN A 153 40.42 5.33 19.90
CA ASN A 153 41.32 6.43 19.47
C ASN A 153 42.86 6.24 19.72
N GLY A 154 43.32 4.98 19.67
CA GLY A 154 44.72 4.61 19.95
C GLY A 154 44.83 3.51 21.01
N ALA A 155 43.89 3.47 21.96
CA ALA A 155 43.75 2.53 23.06
C ALA A 155 43.05 1.23 22.63
N ILE A 156 43.48 0.64 21.51
CA ILE A 156 42.99 -0.67 21.08
C ILE A 156 43.40 -1.71 22.11
N TRP A 157 42.45 -2.54 22.52
CA TRP A 157 42.72 -3.62 23.48
C TRP A 157 43.56 -4.71 22.83
N THR A 158 44.46 -5.33 23.58
CA THR A 158 45.30 -6.44 23.12
C THR A 158 44.83 -7.71 23.82
N ALA A 159 43.88 -8.42 23.20
CA ALA A 159 43.21 -9.57 23.82
C ALA A 159 43.13 -10.82 22.93
N ALA A 160 43.92 -10.86 21.84
CA ALA A 160 43.92 -11.98 20.91
C ALA A 160 44.30 -13.28 21.64
N GLY A 161 43.52 -14.33 21.41
CA GLY A 161 43.65 -15.62 22.10
C GLY A 161 42.99 -15.70 23.47
N ALA A 162 42.42 -14.63 24.00
CA ALA A 162 41.81 -14.59 25.33
C ALA A 162 40.28 -14.70 25.28
N ILE A 163 39.68 -14.99 26.44
CA ILE A 163 38.22 -15.11 26.62
C ILE A 163 37.71 -13.97 27.51
N LEU A 164 36.63 -13.31 27.10
CA LEU A 164 35.82 -12.45 27.97
C LEU A 164 34.56 -13.20 28.39
N ASP A 165 34.45 -13.54 29.67
CA ASP A 165 33.44 -14.47 30.18
C ASP A 165 32.49 -13.80 31.18
N PHE A 166 31.25 -13.53 30.77
CA PHE A 166 30.22 -13.00 31.68
C PHE A 166 29.47 -14.15 32.35
N THR A 167 29.34 -14.14 33.68
CA THR A 167 28.65 -15.23 34.41
C THR A 167 27.22 -14.89 34.81
N GLU A 168 26.83 -13.62 34.73
CA GLU A 168 25.49 -13.11 35.04
C GLU A 168 25.02 -12.11 33.97
N ALA A 169 23.71 -11.93 33.86
CA ALA A 169 23.12 -11.04 32.86
C ALA A 169 23.67 -9.61 33.00
N THR A 170 24.31 -9.12 31.94
CA THR A 170 25.08 -7.86 31.95
C THR A 170 24.77 -7.02 30.72
N PHE A 171 24.77 -5.69 30.87
CA PHE A 171 24.80 -4.75 29.76
C PHE A 171 26.23 -4.48 29.34
N ILE A 172 26.57 -4.75 28.09
CA ILE A 172 27.93 -4.65 27.60
C ILE A 172 27.95 -3.61 26.50
N ARG A 173 28.84 -2.63 26.62
CA ARG A 173 29.04 -1.61 25.59
C ARG A 173 30.44 -1.70 25.04
N GLY A 174 30.56 -1.70 23.72
CA GLY A 174 31.88 -1.70 23.11
C GLY A 174 31.89 -1.72 21.61
N ASN A 175 33.10 -1.78 21.07
CA ASN A 175 33.39 -1.70 19.64
C ASN A 175 34.42 -2.79 19.26
N PRO A 176 34.75 -2.99 17.98
CA PRO A 176 35.72 -4.02 17.59
C PRO A 176 37.13 -3.82 18.14
N GLY A 177 37.52 -2.60 18.50
CA GLY A 177 38.82 -2.30 19.11
C GLY A 177 38.89 -2.59 20.60
N SER A 178 37.78 -2.98 21.24
CA SER A 178 37.74 -3.41 22.65
C SER A 178 37.19 -4.83 22.77
N VAL A 179 35.87 -4.99 22.82
CA VAL A 179 35.19 -6.30 22.93
C VAL A 179 35.56 -7.21 21.76
N GLY A 180 35.70 -6.66 20.55
CA GLY A 180 36.08 -7.44 19.37
C GLY A 180 37.53 -7.90 19.30
N GLN A 181 38.38 -7.54 20.28
CA GLN A 181 39.78 -7.96 20.34
C GLN A 181 39.97 -9.31 21.05
N PHE A 182 38.98 -9.78 21.81
CA PHE A 182 38.99 -11.12 22.40
C PHE A 182 38.78 -12.18 21.31
N ASP A 183 39.23 -13.41 21.54
CA ASP A 183 38.90 -14.51 20.62
C ASP A 183 37.46 -14.98 20.81
N THR A 184 37.00 -15.02 22.06
CA THR A 184 35.64 -15.45 22.42
C THR A 184 35.04 -14.52 23.48
N VAL A 185 33.77 -14.16 23.29
CA VAL A 185 32.94 -13.50 24.29
C VAL A 185 31.80 -14.43 24.69
N ARG A 186 31.67 -14.74 25.98
CA ARG A 186 30.56 -15.56 26.52
C ARG A 186 29.52 -14.68 27.19
N LEU A 187 28.27 -14.84 26.78
CA LEU A 187 27.15 -14.05 27.25
C LEU A 187 26.07 -14.97 27.83
N PRO A 188 25.73 -14.88 29.13
CA PRO A 188 24.63 -15.63 29.69
C PRO A 188 23.30 -15.04 29.18
N GLY A 189 22.24 -15.86 29.15
CA GLY A 189 20.91 -15.39 28.82
C GLY A 189 20.47 -14.22 29.72
N GLY A 190 19.77 -13.26 29.13
CA GLY A 190 19.40 -11.98 29.74
C GLY A 190 20.37 -10.84 29.45
N SER A 191 21.58 -11.13 28.94
CA SER A 191 22.58 -10.12 28.61
C SER A 191 22.19 -9.27 27.39
N SER A 192 22.72 -8.05 27.34
CA SER A 192 22.56 -7.16 26.18
C SER A 192 23.92 -6.63 25.76
N TYR A 193 24.32 -6.94 24.54
CA TYR A 193 25.44 -6.30 23.86
C TYR A 193 24.95 -5.06 23.11
N ILE A 194 25.60 -3.93 23.33
CA ILE A 194 25.30 -2.65 22.70
C ILE A 194 26.53 -2.22 21.89
N HIS A 195 26.36 -2.19 20.57
CA HIS A 195 27.38 -1.66 19.67
C HIS A 195 27.60 -0.16 19.92
N GLU A 196 28.87 0.21 20.15
CA GLU A 196 29.32 1.58 20.31
C GLU A 196 29.99 2.12 19.03
N ARG A 197 29.96 3.45 18.87
CA ARG A 197 30.20 4.16 17.60
C ARG A 197 31.50 3.76 16.90
N ASN A 198 31.36 3.14 15.73
CA ASN A 198 32.14 3.41 14.51
C ASN A 198 31.31 2.91 13.30
N SER A 199 31.38 3.55 12.13
CA SER A 199 30.58 3.13 10.97
C SER A 199 31.15 1.86 10.31
N GLY A 200 30.30 0.87 10.00
CA GLY A 200 30.67 -0.29 9.18
C GLY A 200 31.70 -1.19 9.84
N GLN A 201 31.42 -1.59 11.08
CA GLN A 201 32.33 -2.34 11.92
C GLN A 201 32.09 -3.85 11.83
N THR A 202 33.16 -4.62 11.90
CA THR A 202 33.14 -6.08 11.83
C THR A 202 33.81 -6.66 13.08
N TYR A 203 33.09 -7.52 13.78
CA TYR A 203 33.58 -8.29 14.92
C TYR A 203 34.10 -9.62 14.43
N SER A 204 35.41 -9.85 14.57
CA SER A 204 36.05 -11.12 14.17
C SER A 204 36.03 -12.19 15.26
N ASN A 205 35.68 -11.79 16.49
CA ASN A 205 35.62 -12.68 17.65
C ASN A 205 34.41 -13.62 17.59
N ASN A 206 34.54 -14.75 18.27
CA ASN A 206 33.45 -15.68 18.51
C ASN A 206 32.53 -15.16 19.62
N TRP A 207 31.27 -15.59 19.56
CA TRP A 207 30.23 -15.31 20.55
C TRP A 207 29.62 -16.63 21.01
N GLU A 208 29.60 -16.85 22.32
CA GLU A 208 28.99 -18.03 22.96
C GLU A 208 27.77 -17.56 23.77
N LEU A 209 26.57 -17.91 23.30
CA LEU A 209 25.29 -17.48 23.87
C LEU A 209 24.79 -18.55 24.86
N GLY A 210 24.67 -18.19 26.14
CA GLY A 210 24.06 -19.01 27.17
C GLY A 210 22.54 -19.09 26.99
N ALA A 211 21.93 -20.13 27.57
CA ALA A 211 20.50 -20.40 27.48
C ALA A 211 19.65 -19.17 27.88
N GLY A 212 18.63 -18.86 27.07
CA GLY A 212 17.82 -17.64 27.17
C GLY A 212 18.14 -16.64 26.06
N VAL A 213 17.60 -15.43 26.17
CA VAL A 213 17.75 -14.39 25.14
C VAL A 213 19.01 -13.56 25.38
N VAL A 214 19.85 -13.42 24.36
CA VAL A 214 20.97 -12.48 24.34
C VAL A 214 20.71 -11.41 23.28
N ARG A 215 20.69 -10.15 23.69
CA ARG A 215 20.36 -9.01 22.81
C ARG A 215 21.61 -8.42 22.14
N PHE A 216 21.48 -8.08 20.88
CA PHE A 216 22.43 -7.31 20.09
C PHE A 216 21.72 -6.03 19.64
N SER A 217 22.09 -4.94 20.29
CA SER A 217 21.48 -3.64 20.18
C SER A 217 22.49 -2.62 19.67
N ASN A 218 21.99 -1.41 19.42
CA ASN A 218 22.84 -0.31 18.98
C ASN A 218 22.53 0.97 19.74
N ARG A 219 23.57 1.69 20.12
CA ARG A 219 23.41 3.03 20.71
C ARG A 219 23.26 4.12 19.64
N TRP A 220 23.92 3.94 18.50
CA TRP A 220 24.02 4.93 17.44
C TRP A 220 23.63 4.30 16.12
N ASN A 221 22.57 4.75 15.44
CA ASN A 221 22.05 4.18 14.18
C ASN A 221 23.15 3.87 13.14
N ARG A 222 23.81 2.70 13.26
CA ARG A 222 24.93 2.20 12.46
C ARG A 222 24.87 0.69 12.28
N GLN A 223 25.10 0.21 11.07
CA GLN A 223 25.24 -1.24 10.84
C GLN A 223 26.49 -1.83 11.52
N HIS A 224 26.40 -3.08 11.97
CA HIS A 224 27.55 -3.86 12.43
C HIS A 224 27.45 -5.33 12.00
N GLU A 225 28.61 -5.95 11.77
CA GLU A 225 28.74 -7.31 11.25
C GLU A 225 29.52 -8.21 12.21
N HIS A 226 29.21 -9.52 12.23
CA HIS A 226 29.90 -10.54 13.00
C HIS A 226 30.42 -11.65 12.07
N ASP A 227 31.75 -11.77 11.99
CA ASP A 227 32.47 -12.74 11.16
C ASP A 227 32.87 -14.00 11.93
N GLY A 228 33.03 -13.89 13.26
CA GLY A 228 33.34 -15.02 14.12
C GLY A 228 32.17 -15.99 14.27
N LEU A 229 32.44 -17.14 14.87
CA LEU A 229 31.43 -18.16 15.16
C LEU A 229 30.48 -17.68 16.26
N VAL A 230 29.18 -17.69 15.99
CA VAL A 230 28.14 -17.56 17.02
C VAL A 230 27.64 -18.95 17.39
N SER A 231 27.67 -19.30 18.67
CA SER A 231 27.39 -20.65 19.16
C SER A 231 26.66 -20.62 20.51
N GLY A 232 26.25 -21.78 21.03
CA GLY A 232 25.60 -21.93 22.35
C GLY A 232 24.11 -22.27 22.29
N GLU A 233 23.44 -22.28 23.45
CA GLU A 233 22.02 -22.65 23.55
C GLU A 233 21.08 -21.44 23.45
N GLY A 234 21.63 -20.23 23.48
CA GLY A 234 20.87 -18.99 23.55
C GLY A 234 20.17 -18.59 22.25
N THR A 235 19.12 -17.77 22.41
CA THR A 235 18.41 -17.06 21.35
C THR A 235 19.12 -15.74 21.07
N LEU A 236 19.38 -15.44 19.79
CA LEU A 236 19.94 -14.15 19.38
C LEU A 236 18.80 -13.16 19.12
N GLN A 237 18.72 -12.08 19.87
CA GLN A 237 17.76 -11.00 19.63
C GLN A 237 18.46 -9.78 19.02
N VAL A 238 17.93 -9.24 17.92
CA VAL A 238 18.33 -7.96 17.33
C VAL A 238 17.27 -6.92 17.65
N ASP A 239 17.65 -5.80 18.26
CA ASP A 239 16.70 -4.72 18.58
C ASP A 239 17.34 -3.32 18.55
N ALA A 240 16.51 -2.27 18.59
CA ALA A 240 16.97 -0.88 18.71
C ALA A 240 18.01 -0.43 17.64
N MET A 241 17.91 -0.91 16.40
CA MET A 241 18.91 -0.60 15.36
C MET A 241 18.75 0.78 14.70
N GLY A 242 17.62 1.46 14.89
CA GLY A 242 17.35 2.75 14.27
C GLY A 242 17.36 2.72 12.74
N GLY A 243 16.85 1.62 12.16
CA GLY A 243 16.75 1.39 10.71
C GLY A 243 18.02 0.85 10.05
N GLN A 244 18.98 0.37 10.85
CA GLN A 244 20.21 -0.30 10.39
C GLN A 244 20.12 -1.81 10.63
N TYR A 245 21.17 -2.55 10.22
CA TYR A 245 21.21 -4.00 10.37
C TYR A 245 22.31 -4.51 11.27
N VAL A 246 22.04 -5.68 11.84
CA VAL A 246 23.05 -6.66 12.26
C VAL A 246 23.24 -7.64 11.11
N ARG A 247 24.48 -8.05 10.84
CA ARG A 247 24.77 -9.11 9.88
C ARG A 247 25.62 -10.20 10.51
N LEU A 248 25.13 -11.43 10.47
CA LEU A 248 25.93 -12.62 10.78
C LEU A 248 26.51 -13.15 9.47
N LYS A 249 27.82 -13.36 9.40
CA LYS A 249 28.52 -13.77 8.16
C LYS A 249 29.02 -15.20 8.18
N ASN A 250 29.14 -15.81 9.36
CA ASN A 250 29.66 -17.16 9.48
C ASN A 250 28.54 -18.20 9.29
N ALA A 251 28.59 -18.94 8.19
CA ALA A 251 27.64 -20.02 7.90
C ALA A 251 27.79 -21.24 8.83
N ALA A 252 28.88 -21.32 9.61
CA ALA A 252 29.09 -22.38 10.59
C ALA A 252 28.47 -22.06 11.97
N ASN A 253 27.69 -20.98 12.10
CA ASN A 253 26.99 -20.65 13.33
C ASN A 253 26.19 -21.85 13.86
N SER A 254 26.23 -22.06 15.17
CA SER A 254 25.70 -23.27 15.81
C SER A 254 24.87 -22.96 17.06
N PHE A 255 24.43 -21.72 17.24
CA PHE A 255 23.50 -21.39 18.32
C PHE A 255 22.14 -22.03 18.07
N SER A 256 21.48 -22.57 19.09
CA SER A 256 20.25 -23.37 18.91
C SER A 256 18.97 -22.69 19.37
N GLY A 257 19.04 -21.54 20.05
CA GLY A 257 17.85 -20.87 20.59
C GLY A 257 17.05 -20.06 19.58
N GLY A 258 17.41 -20.07 18.29
CA GLY A 258 16.73 -19.29 17.25
C GLY A 258 17.06 -17.80 17.26
N VAL A 259 16.23 -17.01 16.57
CA VAL A 259 16.44 -15.59 16.31
C VAL A 259 15.18 -14.78 16.62
N ILE A 260 15.33 -13.61 17.24
CA ILE A 260 14.28 -12.61 17.40
C ILE A 260 14.73 -11.33 16.71
N ILE A 261 13.89 -10.74 15.86
CA ILE A 261 14.10 -9.42 15.28
C ILE A 261 12.99 -8.52 15.81
N ASP A 262 13.34 -7.65 16.76
CA ASP A 262 12.38 -6.86 17.53
C ASP A 262 12.44 -5.39 17.10
N SER A 263 11.35 -4.93 16.49
CA SER A 263 11.17 -3.56 16.02
C SER A 263 10.20 -2.74 16.88
N THR A 264 9.73 -3.25 18.03
CA THR A 264 8.76 -2.55 18.89
C THR A 264 9.27 -1.18 19.35
N ALA A 265 10.57 -1.05 19.62
CA ALA A 265 11.17 0.23 20.03
C ALA A 265 11.59 1.11 18.84
N ASN A 266 12.26 0.51 17.86
CA ASN A 266 12.74 1.14 16.63
C ASN A 266 12.93 0.06 15.57
N ARG A 267 12.84 0.42 14.29
CA ARG A 267 13.11 -0.48 13.16
C ARG A 267 14.44 -1.23 13.31
N SER A 268 14.38 -2.56 13.23
CA SER A 268 15.49 -3.51 13.38
C SER A 268 15.55 -4.47 12.21
N GLU A 269 16.75 -4.70 11.69
CA GLU A 269 17.00 -5.58 10.54
C GLU A 269 18.09 -6.61 10.87
N LEU A 270 17.86 -7.87 10.50
CA LEU A 270 18.89 -8.89 10.40
C LEU A 270 19.14 -9.19 8.91
N LEU A 271 20.38 -9.02 8.48
CA LEU A 271 20.81 -9.31 7.11
C LEU A 271 21.44 -10.71 6.99
N VAL A 272 20.87 -11.53 6.13
CA VAL A 272 21.30 -12.90 5.81
C VAL A 272 21.57 -13.04 4.31
N ILE A 273 22.76 -13.52 3.96
CA ILE A 273 23.22 -13.59 2.57
C ILE A 273 23.82 -14.97 2.29
N GLY A 274 23.34 -15.63 1.23
CA GLY A 274 23.86 -16.90 0.74
C GLY A 274 23.33 -18.11 1.52
N ASP A 275 24.00 -18.47 2.61
CA ASP A 275 23.74 -19.73 3.34
C ASP A 275 22.83 -19.50 4.55
N GLU A 276 21.85 -20.38 4.75
CA GLU A 276 20.94 -20.31 5.91
C GLU A 276 21.62 -20.64 7.24
N GLY A 277 22.78 -21.31 7.22
CA GLY A 277 23.55 -21.67 8.41
C GLY A 277 23.96 -20.47 9.26
N VAL A 278 23.92 -19.24 8.70
CA VAL A 278 24.12 -18.02 9.49
C VAL A 278 23.06 -17.82 10.58
N LEU A 279 21.87 -18.43 10.43
CA LEU A 279 20.78 -18.41 11.40
C LEU A 279 20.95 -19.40 12.56
N GLY A 280 22.11 -20.06 12.66
CA GLY A 280 22.43 -21.00 13.73
C GLY A 280 22.12 -22.44 13.37
N ALA A 281 22.02 -23.31 14.37
CA ALA A 281 21.69 -24.72 14.16
C ALA A 281 20.27 -24.86 13.57
N VAL A 282 20.11 -25.80 12.62
CA VAL A 282 18.79 -26.17 12.10
C VAL A 282 18.09 -27.05 13.15
N PRO A 283 16.85 -26.75 13.55
CA PRO A 283 16.09 -27.61 14.45
C PRO A 283 15.93 -29.04 13.92
N GLU A 284 16.02 -30.04 14.80
CA GLU A 284 15.86 -31.46 14.42
C GLU A 284 14.42 -31.78 13.95
N SER A 285 13.44 -31.03 14.46
CA SER A 285 12.05 -31.04 14.07
C SER A 285 11.55 -29.62 13.90
N PHE A 286 10.43 -29.43 13.21
CA PHE A 286 9.78 -28.12 13.09
C PHE A 286 9.66 -27.41 14.43
N ASP A 287 10.18 -26.18 14.48
CA ASP A 287 10.15 -25.27 15.61
C ASP A 287 9.45 -23.98 15.15
N PRO A 288 8.19 -23.71 15.58
CA PRO A 288 7.41 -22.57 15.11
C PRO A 288 8.07 -21.22 15.42
N ASP A 289 8.79 -21.14 16.55
CA ASP A 289 9.37 -19.91 17.08
C ASP A 289 10.88 -19.81 16.79
N ASN A 290 11.39 -20.55 15.80
CA ASN A 290 12.81 -20.50 15.47
C ASN A 290 13.25 -19.11 14.99
N ILE A 291 12.35 -18.40 14.31
CA ILE A 291 12.50 -17.01 13.93
C ILE A 291 11.25 -16.26 14.42
N ILE A 292 11.43 -15.19 15.18
CA ILE A 292 10.34 -14.31 15.60
C ILE A 292 10.56 -12.92 15.01
N LEU A 293 9.58 -12.45 14.23
CA LEU A 293 9.52 -11.07 13.75
C LEU A 293 8.53 -10.33 14.64
N ARG A 294 9.03 -9.43 15.49
CA ARG A 294 8.21 -8.68 16.45
C ARG A 294 8.07 -7.22 16.07
N GLY A 295 6.86 -6.69 16.12
CA GLY A 295 6.57 -5.27 15.91
C GLY A 295 7.06 -4.74 14.56
N GLY A 296 7.01 -5.56 13.51
CA GLY A 296 7.52 -5.23 12.18
C GLY A 296 9.02 -5.54 11.98
N GLY A 297 9.59 -6.47 12.74
CA GLY A 297 10.97 -6.95 12.57
C GLY A 297 11.30 -7.34 11.12
N GLU A 298 12.48 -6.94 10.64
CA GLU A 298 12.87 -7.13 9.24
C GLU A 298 13.93 -8.23 9.08
N LEU A 299 13.54 -9.35 8.48
CA LEU A 299 14.47 -10.37 8.01
C LEU A 299 14.84 -10.09 6.55
N LYS A 300 16.07 -9.62 6.32
CA LYS A 300 16.56 -9.33 4.97
C LYS A 300 17.37 -10.51 4.42
N LEU A 301 16.91 -11.06 3.31
CA LEU A 301 17.46 -12.25 2.68
C LEU A 301 18.07 -11.93 1.29
N ASN A 302 19.10 -12.68 0.91
CA ASN A 302 19.71 -12.60 -0.42
C ASN A 302 20.26 -13.96 -0.87
N GLY A 303 19.51 -14.64 -1.75
CA GLY A 303 19.88 -15.92 -2.33
C GLY A 303 19.84 -17.08 -1.33
N VAL A 304 18.88 -17.06 -0.40
CA VAL A 304 18.81 -17.98 0.73
C VAL A 304 17.64 -18.96 0.54
N THR A 305 17.89 -20.24 0.76
CA THR A 305 16.86 -21.27 0.94
C THR A 305 16.81 -21.63 2.42
N VAL A 306 15.72 -21.30 3.10
CA VAL A 306 15.54 -21.54 4.53
C VAL A 306 14.92 -22.92 4.76
N ASN A 307 15.49 -23.68 5.69
CA ASN A 307 15.03 -25.02 6.04
C ASN A 307 13.58 -25.01 6.56
N PRO A 308 12.73 -25.95 6.13
CA PRO A 308 11.34 -26.02 6.56
C PRO A 308 11.16 -26.29 8.06
N ASN A 309 12.18 -26.78 8.78
CA ASN A 309 12.10 -26.94 10.23
C ASN A 309 12.20 -25.61 11.00
N ARG A 310 12.55 -24.49 10.33
CA ARG A 310 12.57 -23.17 10.94
C ARG A 310 11.23 -22.48 10.67
N GLY A 311 10.39 -22.39 11.70
CA GLY A 311 9.18 -21.58 11.64
C GLY A 311 9.47 -20.08 11.80
N ILE A 312 8.53 -19.27 11.32
CA ILE A 312 8.50 -17.82 11.53
C ILE A 312 7.23 -17.48 12.31
N THR A 313 7.37 -16.81 13.45
CA THR A 313 6.25 -16.23 14.20
C THR A 313 6.19 -14.71 13.98
N LEU A 314 5.03 -14.22 13.56
CA LEU A 314 4.70 -12.80 13.38
C LEU A 314 4.01 -12.26 14.65
N ASP A 315 4.80 -11.69 15.55
CA ASP A 315 4.34 -11.11 16.81
C ASP A 315 4.05 -9.61 16.61
N GLU A 316 2.79 -9.26 16.38
CA GLU A 316 2.38 -7.89 15.97
C GLU A 316 2.95 -7.45 14.60
N GLY A 317 3.34 -8.41 13.77
CA GLY A 317 3.68 -8.23 12.35
C GLY A 317 5.18 -8.38 12.07
N GLY A 318 5.51 -8.69 10.81
CA GLY A 318 6.89 -8.92 10.40
C GLY A 318 7.13 -8.67 8.92
N MET A 319 8.39 -8.46 8.56
CA MET A 319 8.79 -8.15 7.20
C MET A 319 9.89 -9.08 6.70
N ILE A 320 9.72 -9.61 5.49
CA ILE A 320 10.77 -10.31 4.75
C ILE A 320 11.22 -9.43 3.59
N VAL A 321 12.48 -8.97 3.62
CA VAL A 321 13.05 -8.09 2.59
C VAL A 321 13.92 -8.91 1.66
N ASN A 322 13.55 -8.99 0.39
CA ASN A 322 14.31 -9.71 -0.62
C ASN A 322 15.29 -8.78 -1.34
N SER A 323 16.59 -9.14 -1.37
CA SER A 323 17.64 -8.36 -2.02
C SER A 323 18.58 -9.23 -2.83
N GLY A 324 19.13 -8.72 -3.93
CA GLY A 324 20.15 -9.39 -4.76
C GLY A 324 19.66 -10.58 -5.59
N ALA A 325 19.14 -11.64 -4.97
CA ALA A 325 18.70 -12.88 -5.60
C ALA A 325 17.38 -13.43 -4.99
N PRO A 326 16.66 -14.33 -5.69
CA PRO A 326 15.46 -14.98 -5.16
C PRO A 326 15.76 -15.78 -3.89
N ASN A 327 14.81 -15.76 -2.95
CA ASN A 327 14.85 -16.55 -1.72
C ASN A 327 13.73 -17.60 -1.73
N THR A 328 13.92 -18.70 -1.01
CA THR A 328 12.91 -19.75 -0.84
C THR A 328 12.68 -20.02 0.64
N TYR A 329 11.41 -20.10 1.04
CA TYR A 329 11.02 -20.42 2.40
C TYR A 329 9.95 -21.53 2.37
N GLY A 330 10.18 -22.58 3.15
CA GLY A 330 9.31 -23.76 3.20
C GLY A 330 8.84 -24.14 4.60
N GLY A 331 9.14 -23.32 5.62
CA GLY A 331 8.58 -23.50 6.96
C GLY A 331 7.19 -22.91 7.07
N THR A 332 6.50 -23.17 8.17
CA THR A 332 5.24 -22.47 8.51
C THR A 332 5.54 -21.04 8.98
N ILE A 333 4.70 -20.09 8.58
CA ILE A 333 4.59 -18.73 9.11
C ILE A 333 3.30 -18.67 9.94
N THR A 334 3.41 -18.28 11.20
CA THR A 334 2.31 -18.21 12.17
C THR A 334 2.27 -16.86 12.87
N GLY A 335 1.30 -16.66 13.77
CA GLY A 335 1.20 -15.49 14.64
C GLY A 335 0.02 -14.57 14.32
N THR A 336 -0.16 -13.55 15.15
CA THR A 336 -1.31 -12.64 15.05
C THR A 336 -1.09 -11.48 14.08
N GLY A 337 0.16 -11.20 13.73
CA GLY A 337 0.56 -10.10 12.87
C GLY A 337 0.41 -10.36 11.37
N GLY A 338 0.46 -9.29 10.57
CA GLY A 338 0.51 -9.38 9.11
C GLY A 338 1.92 -9.65 8.58
N LEU A 339 1.99 -10.25 7.40
CA LEU A 339 3.24 -10.52 6.68
C LEU A 339 3.48 -9.45 5.61
N GLN A 340 4.61 -8.75 5.69
CA GLN A 340 5.03 -7.81 4.63
C GLN A 340 6.22 -8.36 3.84
N ILE A 341 6.11 -8.37 2.52
CA ILE A 341 7.18 -8.69 1.58
C ILE A 341 7.74 -7.40 1.00
N GLY A 342 9.03 -7.17 1.23
CA GLY A 342 9.74 -5.97 0.81
C GLY A 342 9.32 -4.71 1.59
N ARG A 343 9.66 -3.52 1.08
CA ARG A 343 9.41 -2.23 1.76
C ARG A 343 8.60 -1.29 0.90
N ALA A 344 7.76 -0.46 1.54
CA ALA A 344 7.05 0.62 0.86
C ALA A 344 8.00 1.59 0.12
N GLN A 345 9.22 1.81 0.64
CA GLN A 345 10.27 2.65 0.05
C GLN A 345 11.63 1.95 0.11
N GLY A 346 12.54 2.21 -0.85
CA GLY A 346 13.90 1.63 -0.90
C GLY A 346 14.24 0.87 -2.19
N GLY A 347 15.50 0.52 -2.43
CA GLY A 347 15.95 -0.07 -3.72
C GLY A 347 15.90 -1.60 -3.81
N ASP A 348 15.46 -2.27 -2.75
CA ASP A 348 15.44 -3.74 -2.70
C ASP A 348 14.31 -4.27 -3.60
N ALA A 349 14.66 -5.11 -4.58
CA ALA A 349 13.72 -5.76 -5.48
C ALA A 349 14.26 -7.16 -5.82
N ASN A 350 13.54 -8.21 -5.40
CA ASN A 350 13.77 -9.63 -5.73
C ASN A 350 12.54 -10.45 -5.29
N ALA A 351 12.59 -11.78 -5.47
CA ALA A 351 11.46 -12.65 -5.15
C ALA A 351 11.63 -13.47 -3.86
N LEU A 352 10.53 -13.68 -3.16
CA LEU A 352 10.35 -14.75 -2.19
C LEU A 352 9.47 -15.83 -2.81
N ILE A 353 9.91 -17.08 -2.77
CA ILE A 353 9.12 -18.25 -3.18
C ILE A 353 8.68 -18.97 -1.90
N LEU A 354 7.36 -19.09 -1.68
CA LEU A 354 6.78 -19.86 -0.57
C LEU A 354 6.47 -21.29 -1.02
N THR A 355 6.88 -22.28 -0.24
CA THR A 355 6.77 -23.71 -0.58
C THR A 355 6.05 -24.54 0.49
N SER A 356 5.33 -23.87 1.38
CA SER A 356 4.51 -24.47 2.44
C SER A 356 3.08 -23.94 2.34
N ASP A 357 2.12 -24.86 2.49
CA ASP A 357 0.66 -24.65 2.53
C ASP A 357 0.13 -24.64 3.96
N THR A 358 1.02 -24.52 4.96
CA THR A 358 0.67 -24.60 6.39
C THR A 358 0.73 -23.25 7.10
N ASN A 359 0.87 -22.15 6.36
CA ASN A 359 0.89 -20.80 6.91
C ASN A 359 -0.48 -20.44 7.52
N ASP A 360 -0.49 -19.98 8.77
CA ASP A 360 -1.72 -19.77 9.56
C ASP A 360 -1.75 -18.43 10.32
N TYR A 361 -0.90 -17.47 9.91
CA TYR A 361 -0.93 -16.12 10.47
C TYR A 361 -2.26 -15.41 10.16
N THR A 362 -2.75 -14.61 11.10
CA THR A 362 -4.11 -14.02 10.99
C THR A 362 -4.15 -12.60 10.43
N GLY A 363 -3.00 -11.92 10.32
CA GLY A 363 -2.94 -10.60 9.70
C GLY A 363 -2.93 -10.66 8.17
N GLY A 364 -3.22 -9.54 7.51
CA GLY A 364 -3.15 -9.45 6.04
C GLY A 364 -1.74 -9.63 5.48
N THR A 365 -1.66 -9.97 4.19
CA THR A 365 -0.40 -10.12 3.45
C THR A 365 -0.16 -8.88 2.59
N GLN A 366 1.04 -8.30 2.66
CA GLN A 366 1.40 -7.11 1.90
C GLN A 366 2.59 -7.39 1.00
N VAL A 367 2.51 -7.00 -0.28
CA VAL A 367 3.63 -7.11 -1.24
C VAL A 367 4.04 -5.72 -1.69
N PHE A 368 5.13 -5.20 -1.10
CA PHE A 368 5.66 -3.85 -1.32
C PHE A 368 7.09 -3.87 -1.89
N ARG A 369 7.32 -3.33 -3.09
CA ARG A 369 8.62 -3.38 -3.80
C ARG A 369 9.21 -4.78 -3.92
N GLY A 370 8.37 -5.81 -3.89
CA GLY A 370 8.78 -7.20 -3.84
C GLY A 370 8.05 -8.04 -4.88
N ARG A 371 8.59 -9.23 -5.10
CA ARG A 371 7.91 -10.30 -5.82
C ARG A 371 7.58 -11.40 -4.81
N LEU A 372 6.33 -11.76 -4.69
CA LEU A 372 5.90 -12.94 -3.94
C LEU A 372 5.46 -13.98 -4.96
N ALA A 373 6.09 -15.14 -4.92
CA ALA A 373 5.81 -16.25 -5.82
C ALA A 373 5.35 -17.48 -5.04
N LEU A 374 4.34 -18.15 -5.57
CA LEU A 374 3.90 -19.45 -5.05
C LEU A 374 4.83 -20.54 -5.58
N GLY A 375 5.13 -21.50 -4.72
CA GLY A 375 5.78 -22.76 -5.02
C GLY A 375 4.93 -23.98 -4.64
N ILE A 376 3.72 -23.74 -4.14
CA ILE A 376 2.69 -24.72 -3.77
C ILE A 376 1.31 -24.02 -3.80
N ASP A 377 0.24 -24.80 -3.91
CA ASP A 377 -1.13 -24.31 -3.74
C ASP A 377 -1.34 -23.80 -2.31
N GLU A 378 -2.15 -22.76 -2.15
CA GLU A 378 -2.52 -22.17 -0.86
C GLU A 378 -1.31 -21.84 0.02
N ALA A 379 -0.25 -21.28 -0.59
CA ALA A 379 0.94 -20.90 0.15
C ALA A 379 0.72 -19.69 1.07
N LEU A 380 -0.36 -18.93 0.91
CA LEU A 380 -0.83 -17.93 1.88
C LEU A 380 -2.05 -18.47 2.61
N PRO A 381 -2.32 -18.01 3.85
CA PRO A 381 -3.56 -18.34 4.55
C PRO A 381 -4.78 -18.02 3.68
N ASP A 382 -5.73 -18.95 3.59
CA ASP A 382 -6.95 -18.82 2.77
C ASP A 382 -7.85 -17.65 3.22
N ASN A 383 -7.69 -17.21 4.46
CA ASN A 383 -8.39 -16.08 5.06
C ASN A 383 -7.65 -14.75 4.94
N THR A 384 -6.56 -14.68 4.17
CA THR A 384 -5.74 -13.46 4.07
C THR A 384 -6.34 -12.44 3.10
N VAL A 385 -6.33 -11.18 3.52
CA VAL A 385 -6.44 -10.03 2.61
C VAL A 385 -5.06 -9.75 2.02
N LEU A 386 -4.95 -9.73 0.68
CA LEU A 386 -3.72 -9.43 -0.02
C LEU A 386 -3.70 -7.98 -0.49
N THR A 387 -2.72 -7.20 -0.05
CA THR A 387 -2.45 -5.84 -0.55
C THR A 387 -1.21 -5.84 -1.43
N VAL A 388 -1.31 -5.43 -2.70
CA VAL A 388 -0.15 -5.26 -3.59
C VAL A 388 0.09 -3.77 -3.82
N GLY A 389 1.28 -3.27 -3.52
CA GLY A 389 1.50 -1.82 -3.53
C GLY A 389 2.92 -1.33 -3.20
N GLY A 390 3.05 -0.13 -2.63
CA GLY A 390 4.34 0.50 -2.31
C GLY A 390 4.85 1.43 -3.42
N ALA A 391 6.09 1.89 -3.40
CA ALA A 391 6.68 2.62 -4.53
C ALA A 391 7.26 1.63 -5.56
N GLY A 392 7.55 1.99 -6.82
CA GLY A 392 8.27 1.07 -7.74
C GLY A 392 7.42 -0.05 -8.39
N SER A 393 7.80 -1.32 -8.23
CA SER A 393 7.08 -2.47 -8.83
C SER A 393 6.86 -3.58 -7.80
N SER A 394 5.63 -4.10 -7.76
CA SER A 394 5.20 -5.15 -6.83
C SER A 394 4.38 -6.21 -7.56
N LEU A 395 4.75 -7.48 -7.40
CA LEU A 395 4.13 -8.58 -8.13
C LEU A 395 3.74 -9.71 -7.20
N PHE A 396 2.54 -10.22 -7.39
CA PHE A 396 2.11 -11.53 -6.90
C PHE A 396 2.07 -12.52 -8.07
N ILE A 397 2.67 -13.70 -7.89
CA ILE A 397 3.02 -14.63 -8.97
C ILE A 397 2.54 -16.03 -8.60
N LEU A 398 1.62 -16.60 -9.38
CA LEU A 398 0.99 -17.87 -9.04
C LEU A 398 1.80 -19.10 -9.46
N ASN A 399 2.66 -19.00 -10.47
CA ASN A 399 3.51 -20.09 -10.96
C ASN A 399 2.77 -21.41 -11.31
N GLY A 400 1.49 -21.35 -11.66
CA GLY A 400 0.64 -22.50 -11.99
C GLY A 400 -0.12 -23.05 -10.79
N PHE A 401 0.03 -22.44 -9.61
CA PHE A 401 -0.65 -22.83 -8.39
C PHE A 401 -1.96 -22.06 -8.17
N THR A 402 -2.75 -22.53 -7.21
CA THR A 402 -3.99 -21.92 -6.76
C THR A 402 -3.78 -21.14 -5.46
N GLN A 403 -4.41 -19.98 -5.32
CA GLN A 403 -4.46 -19.26 -4.05
C GLN A 403 -5.86 -18.71 -3.82
N THR A 404 -6.39 -18.94 -2.62
CA THR A 404 -7.62 -18.34 -2.11
C THR A 404 -7.31 -17.08 -1.30
N LEU A 405 -8.07 -16.02 -1.53
CA LEU A 405 -7.94 -14.71 -0.86
C LEU A 405 -9.33 -14.23 -0.42
N THR A 406 -9.43 -13.70 0.79
CA THR A 406 -10.68 -13.08 1.30
C THR A 406 -10.82 -11.60 0.96
N GLY A 407 -9.73 -11.00 0.51
CA GLY A 407 -9.70 -9.61 0.05
C GLY A 407 -8.50 -9.36 -0.86
N LEU A 408 -8.66 -8.43 -1.78
CA LEU A 408 -7.58 -8.01 -2.67
C LEU A 408 -7.59 -6.49 -2.83
N GLU A 409 -6.47 -5.88 -2.51
CA GLU A 409 -6.32 -4.42 -2.48
C GLU A 409 -5.10 -3.96 -3.27
N ALA A 410 -5.20 -2.74 -3.80
CA ALA A 410 -4.06 -2.00 -4.31
C ALA A 410 -3.67 -0.87 -3.34
N ALA A 411 -2.37 -0.69 -3.11
CA ALA A 411 -1.85 0.42 -2.31
C ALA A 411 -0.82 1.29 -3.06
N ALA A 412 -0.78 2.58 -2.73
CA ALA A 412 0.11 3.59 -3.30
C ALA A 412 -0.03 3.76 -4.84
N SER A 413 0.87 4.48 -5.50
CA SER A 413 0.90 4.69 -6.96
C SER A 413 2.18 4.08 -7.56
N ASN A 414 2.09 2.85 -8.03
CA ASN A 414 3.20 2.06 -8.54
C ASN A 414 2.75 1.02 -9.59
N THR A 415 3.70 0.30 -10.20
CA THR A 415 3.38 -0.83 -11.08
C THR A 415 3.02 -2.04 -10.22
N ARG A 416 1.74 -2.36 -10.14
CA ARG A 416 1.21 -3.53 -9.40
C ARG A 416 0.71 -4.55 -10.40
N GLN A 417 1.10 -5.80 -10.21
CA GLN A 417 0.64 -6.87 -11.07
C GLN A 417 0.34 -8.14 -10.28
N ILE A 418 -0.74 -8.80 -10.69
CA ILE A 418 -0.99 -10.21 -10.37
C ILE A 418 -0.87 -10.96 -11.68
N ILE A 419 -0.01 -11.96 -11.72
CA ILE A 419 0.32 -12.70 -12.94
C ILE A 419 0.53 -14.17 -12.60
N ASN A 420 0.50 -15.04 -13.59
CA ASN A 420 0.85 -16.42 -13.35
C ASN A 420 2.37 -16.64 -13.45
N TYR A 421 3.03 -16.16 -14.51
CA TYR A 421 4.48 -16.36 -14.71
C TYR A 421 5.27 -15.08 -15.03
N ASN A 422 6.51 -15.03 -14.52
CA ASN A 422 7.51 -14.00 -14.88
C ASN A 422 8.96 -14.51 -14.85
N GLY A 423 9.13 -15.81 -15.05
CA GLY A 423 10.42 -16.49 -15.09
C GLY A 423 11.10 -16.75 -13.75
N VAL A 424 10.54 -16.32 -12.61
CA VAL A 424 11.12 -16.59 -11.28
C VAL A 424 10.44 -17.78 -10.62
N GLY A 425 11.21 -18.84 -10.35
CA GLY A 425 10.70 -20.08 -9.77
C GLY A 425 9.78 -20.89 -10.71
N SER A 426 9.61 -20.43 -11.95
CA SER A 426 8.70 -21.02 -12.93
C SER A 426 9.31 -22.31 -13.54
N PRO A 427 8.51 -23.38 -13.71
CA PRO A 427 8.89 -24.54 -14.51
C PRO A 427 9.12 -24.16 -15.98
N ASP A 428 9.63 -25.09 -16.80
CA ASP A 428 9.88 -24.88 -18.23
C ASP A 428 8.65 -24.23 -18.92
N PRO A 429 8.82 -23.17 -19.74
CA PRO A 429 7.74 -22.55 -20.52
C PRO A 429 6.84 -23.53 -21.29
N ALA A 430 7.35 -24.71 -21.65
CA ALA A 430 6.61 -25.76 -22.34
C ALA A 430 5.63 -26.55 -21.45
N THR A 431 5.73 -26.47 -20.11
CA THR A 431 4.92 -27.21 -19.12
C THR A 431 4.11 -26.29 -18.21
N LEU A 432 3.94 -25.03 -18.60
CA LEU A 432 3.21 -24.04 -17.80
C LEU A 432 1.73 -24.39 -17.72
N GLU A 433 1.22 -24.61 -16.51
CA GLU A 433 -0.19 -24.79 -16.21
C GLU A 433 -0.84 -23.44 -15.86
N ALA A 434 -2.17 -23.34 -15.95
CA ALA A 434 -2.86 -22.13 -15.53
C ALA A 434 -2.90 -22.04 -14.00
N GLY A 435 -2.39 -20.93 -13.45
CA GLY A 435 -2.57 -20.59 -12.04
C GLY A 435 -3.98 -20.04 -11.81
N THR A 436 -4.51 -20.19 -10.61
CA THR A 436 -5.88 -19.76 -10.28
C THR A 436 -5.89 -18.86 -9.05
N VAL A 437 -6.43 -17.64 -9.19
CA VAL A 437 -6.77 -16.82 -8.03
C VAL A 437 -8.24 -17.05 -7.71
N ILE A 438 -8.52 -17.53 -6.50
CA ILE A 438 -9.85 -17.62 -5.93
C ILE A 438 -10.06 -16.40 -5.02
N LEU A 439 -11.03 -15.56 -5.36
CA LEU A 439 -11.44 -14.38 -4.61
C LEU A 439 -12.69 -14.78 -3.82
N ASP A 440 -12.54 -15.22 -2.57
CA ASP A 440 -13.64 -15.64 -1.69
C ASP A 440 -14.02 -14.50 -0.74
N ILE A 441 -14.67 -13.49 -1.30
CA ILE A 441 -14.95 -12.23 -0.60
C ILE A 441 -16.20 -12.39 0.26
N THR A 442 -16.06 -12.33 1.58
CA THR A 442 -17.20 -12.35 2.49
C THR A 442 -17.94 -11.02 2.47
N ASP A 443 -19.27 -11.06 2.51
CA ASP A 443 -20.10 -9.87 2.72
C ASP A 443 -20.10 -9.54 4.21
N GLU A 444 -19.37 -8.50 4.62
CA GLU A 444 -19.47 -7.99 5.99
C GLU A 444 -20.72 -7.12 6.09
N ALA A 445 -21.78 -7.69 6.68
CA ALA A 445 -23.15 -7.16 6.74
C ALA A 445 -23.35 -5.71 7.27
N GLU A 446 -22.30 -4.96 7.59
CA GLU A 446 -22.34 -3.56 8.02
C GLU A 446 -21.42 -2.62 7.23
N VAL A 447 -20.68 -3.12 6.24
CA VAL A 447 -19.81 -2.31 5.38
C VAL A 447 -20.01 -2.77 3.95
N ASP A 448 -20.54 -1.90 3.09
CA ASP A 448 -20.48 -2.08 1.62
C ASP A 448 -19.01 -1.94 1.16
N GLU A 449 -18.09 -2.72 1.74
CA GLU A 449 -16.66 -2.73 1.40
C GLU A 449 -16.49 -3.49 0.09
N GLU A 450 -16.59 -2.76 -1.01
CA GLU A 450 -16.12 -3.21 -2.31
C GLU A 450 -14.58 -3.18 -2.29
N TYR A 451 -13.96 -4.36 -2.37
CA TYR A 451 -12.54 -4.45 -2.66
C TYR A 451 -12.27 -3.97 -4.08
N PHE A 452 -11.20 -3.20 -4.28
CA PHE A 452 -10.84 -2.71 -5.61
C PHE A 452 -9.36 -2.89 -5.92
N PHE A 453 -9.08 -3.64 -6.98
CA PHE A 453 -7.76 -3.79 -7.57
C PHE A 453 -7.69 -3.08 -8.93
N GLY A 454 -7.53 -1.77 -8.92
CA GLY A 454 -7.46 -0.94 -10.14
C GLY A 454 -6.12 -1.00 -10.87
N SER A 455 -5.47 -2.15 -10.99
CA SER A 455 -4.14 -2.29 -11.58
C SER A 455 -4.02 -3.55 -12.42
N ALA A 456 -2.97 -3.63 -13.24
CA ALA A 456 -2.80 -4.70 -14.21
C ALA A 456 -2.98 -6.11 -13.60
N PHE A 457 -4.02 -6.81 -14.03
CA PHE A 457 -4.32 -8.17 -13.60
C PHE A 457 -4.14 -9.09 -14.81
N GLY A 458 -3.13 -9.96 -14.79
CA GLY A 458 -2.85 -10.95 -15.84
C GLY A 458 -1.82 -10.57 -16.92
N VAL A 459 -0.97 -9.55 -16.72
CA VAL A 459 -0.11 -9.02 -17.81
C VAL A 459 1.38 -9.37 -17.71
N ASP A 460 1.83 -10.38 -18.47
CA ASP A 460 3.09 -10.39 -19.23
C ASP A 460 2.85 -11.10 -20.58
N GLU A 461 2.52 -10.31 -21.62
CA GLU A 461 2.20 -10.80 -22.97
C GLU A 461 3.36 -11.58 -23.62
N THR A 462 4.56 -11.55 -23.05
CA THR A 462 5.74 -12.24 -23.59
C THR A 462 6.02 -13.59 -22.93
N THR A 463 5.66 -13.78 -21.66
CA THR A 463 6.00 -15.01 -20.90
C THR A 463 4.81 -15.77 -20.32
N ASP A 464 3.68 -15.10 -20.08
CA ASP A 464 2.57 -15.69 -19.31
C ASP A 464 1.51 -16.39 -20.18
N ALA A 465 1.49 -16.08 -21.48
CA ALA A 465 0.49 -16.57 -22.45
C ALA A 465 -0.98 -16.44 -21.98
N GLY A 466 -1.24 -15.55 -21.02
CA GLY A 466 -2.55 -15.35 -20.40
C GLY A 466 -3.05 -16.54 -19.57
N LYS A 467 -2.21 -17.46 -19.10
CA LYS A 467 -2.63 -18.64 -18.33
C LYS A 467 -2.97 -18.32 -16.87
N LEU A 468 -3.87 -17.38 -16.62
CA LEU A 468 -4.35 -17.03 -15.29
C LEU A 468 -5.87 -17.19 -15.25
N ASN A 469 -6.37 -18.01 -14.32
CA ASN A 469 -7.79 -18.15 -14.06
C ASN A 469 -8.19 -17.25 -12.88
N ILE A 470 -9.43 -16.78 -12.91
CA ILE A 470 -10.08 -16.02 -11.84
C ILE A 470 -11.34 -16.77 -11.44
N VAL A 471 -11.49 -17.04 -10.14
CA VAL A 471 -12.74 -17.58 -9.58
C VAL A 471 -13.23 -16.61 -8.53
N LYS A 472 -14.43 -16.07 -8.70
CA LYS A 472 -15.10 -15.23 -7.71
C LYS A 472 -16.11 -16.05 -6.91
N ASN A 473 -15.83 -16.20 -5.62
CA ASN A 473 -16.68 -16.82 -4.60
C ASN A 473 -17.03 -15.79 -3.51
N GLY A 474 -17.80 -16.21 -2.50
CA GLY A 474 -18.24 -15.34 -1.42
C GLY A 474 -19.28 -14.31 -1.85
N GLU A 475 -20.08 -13.83 -0.89
CA GLU A 475 -21.23 -12.94 -1.16
C GLU A 475 -20.82 -11.48 -1.44
N GLY A 476 -19.63 -11.06 -1.02
CA GLY A 476 -19.15 -9.68 -1.17
C GLY A 476 -18.78 -9.29 -2.60
N ALA A 477 -18.43 -8.02 -2.79
CA ALA A 477 -18.11 -7.44 -4.09
C ALA A 477 -16.59 -7.20 -4.28
N ILE A 478 -16.10 -7.38 -5.51
CA ILE A 478 -14.75 -6.98 -5.89
C ILE A 478 -14.71 -6.41 -7.31
N GLY A 479 -14.03 -5.27 -7.46
CA GLY A 479 -13.72 -4.65 -8.74
C GLY A 479 -12.27 -4.89 -9.15
N LEU A 480 -12.07 -5.28 -10.41
CA LEU A 480 -10.77 -5.48 -11.04
C LEU A 480 -10.61 -4.53 -12.24
N GLY A 481 -9.57 -3.70 -12.21
CA GLY A 481 -9.22 -2.81 -13.33
C GLY A 481 -8.15 -3.43 -14.25
N ASN A 482 -8.19 -3.12 -15.55
CA ASN A 482 -7.22 -3.57 -16.56
C ASN A 482 -6.93 -5.09 -16.48
N VAL A 483 -8.01 -5.88 -16.58
CA VAL A 483 -7.95 -7.34 -16.54
C VAL A 483 -7.55 -7.88 -17.91
N ARG A 484 -6.44 -8.60 -18.00
CA ARG A 484 -5.95 -9.24 -19.22
C ARG A 484 -5.58 -10.68 -18.92
N VAL A 485 -6.56 -11.56 -18.94
CA VAL A 485 -6.37 -13.00 -18.73
C VAL A 485 -6.80 -13.76 -19.98
N ALA A 486 -6.14 -14.86 -20.32
CA ALA A 486 -6.61 -15.80 -21.35
C ALA A 486 -7.16 -17.10 -20.72
N GLY A 487 -7.02 -17.26 -19.40
CA GLY A 487 -7.66 -18.33 -18.63
C GLY A 487 -9.14 -18.04 -18.38
N THR A 488 -9.78 -18.90 -17.60
CA THR A 488 -11.21 -18.78 -17.30
C THR A 488 -11.48 -17.71 -16.26
N VAL A 489 -12.66 -17.10 -16.34
CA VAL A 489 -13.22 -16.23 -15.31
C VAL A 489 -14.56 -16.81 -14.90
N ASP A 490 -14.64 -17.33 -13.69
CA ASP A 490 -15.86 -17.96 -13.16
C ASP A 490 -16.41 -17.14 -12.00
N VAL A 491 -17.62 -16.60 -12.13
CA VAL A 491 -18.33 -15.85 -11.09
C VAL A 491 -19.39 -16.75 -10.47
N ASN A 492 -19.10 -17.30 -9.29
CA ASN A 492 -19.98 -18.27 -8.62
C ASN A 492 -20.90 -17.61 -7.59
N SER A 493 -20.42 -16.57 -6.90
CA SER A 493 -21.15 -15.86 -5.84
C SER A 493 -20.74 -14.38 -5.74
N GLY A 494 -21.63 -13.56 -5.19
CA GLY A 494 -21.40 -12.13 -5.00
C GLY A 494 -21.25 -11.37 -6.32
N THR A 495 -20.58 -10.21 -6.27
CA THR A 495 -20.39 -9.34 -7.44
C THR A 495 -18.92 -9.32 -7.88
N LEU A 496 -18.68 -9.61 -9.15
CA LEU A 496 -17.42 -9.28 -9.83
C LEU A 496 -17.65 -8.07 -10.74
N ARG A 497 -16.84 -7.03 -10.58
CA ARG A 497 -16.81 -5.88 -11.49
C ARG A 497 -15.51 -5.90 -12.30
N ILE A 498 -15.61 -5.79 -13.63
CA ILE A 498 -14.47 -5.79 -14.55
C ILE A 498 -14.46 -4.49 -15.33
N GLY A 499 -13.32 -3.81 -15.33
CA GLY A 499 -13.16 -2.49 -15.95
C GLY A 499 -13.41 -1.37 -14.94
N ASN A 500 -12.63 -0.27 -15.05
CA ASN A 500 -12.78 0.98 -14.30
C ASN A 500 -11.73 2.02 -14.78
N SER A 501 -12.04 2.79 -15.83
CA SER A 501 -11.41 4.04 -16.28
C SER A 501 -10.03 4.04 -16.92
N VAL A 502 -9.33 2.90 -17.06
CA VAL A 502 -8.05 2.87 -17.82
C VAL A 502 -7.82 1.54 -18.57
N GLY A 503 -8.41 1.45 -19.76
CA GLY A 503 -7.99 0.55 -20.82
C GLY A 503 -8.79 -0.74 -20.96
N PHE A 504 -8.67 -1.35 -22.14
CA PHE A 504 -9.42 -2.54 -22.54
C PHE A 504 -9.15 -3.74 -21.64
N SER A 505 -10.22 -4.41 -21.19
CA SER A 505 -10.12 -5.72 -20.54
C SER A 505 -10.25 -6.84 -21.57
N SER A 506 -9.44 -7.89 -21.41
CA SER A 506 -9.50 -9.10 -22.22
C SER A 506 -9.51 -10.34 -21.33
N VAL A 507 -10.48 -11.22 -21.51
CA VAL A 507 -10.64 -12.45 -20.73
C VAL A 507 -10.75 -13.65 -21.67
N GLY A 508 -10.44 -14.85 -21.17
CA GLY A 508 -10.74 -16.10 -21.87
C GLY A 508 -12.25 -16.40 -21.84
N ALA A 509 -12.60 -17.63 -21.48
CA ALA A 509 -13.99 -17.98 -21.24
C ALA A 509 -14.48 -17.36 -19.92
N LEU A 510 -15.59 -16.60 -19.97
CA LEU A 510 -16.24 -16.03 -18.81
C LEU A 510 -17.58 -16.74 -18.54
N THR A 511 -17.74 -17.28 -17.34
CA THR A 511 -19.00 -17.87 -16.85
C THR A 511 -19.53 -17.04 -15.69
N ASN A 512 -20.74 -16.51 -15.82
CA ASN A 512 -21.44 -15.82 -14.75
C ASN A 512 -22.58 -16.69 -14.20
N ASN A 513 -22.51 -17.03 -12.92
CA ASN A 513 -23.55 -17.70 -12.14
C ASN A 513 -24.14 -16.81 -11.02
N ALA A 514 -23.65 -15.58 -10.87
CA ALA A 514 -24.05 -14.64 -9.82
C ALA A 514 -24.18 -13.22 -10.38
N SER A 515 -23.47 -12.21 -9.84
CA SER A 515 -23.52 -10.83 -10.32
C SER A 515 -22.23 -10.44 -11.03
N LEU A 516 -22.35 -9.95 -12.27
CA LEU A 516 -21.25 -9.43 -13.07
C LEU A 516 -21.55 -7.99 -13.48
N VAL A 517 -20.61 -7.09 -13.20
CA VAL A 517 -20.61 -5.72 -13.73
C VAL A 517 -19.46 -5.58 -14.72
N ILE A 518 -19.77 -5.13 -15.92
CA ILE A 518 -18.80 -4.80 -16.95
C ILE A 518 -18.82 -3.28 -17.09
N ASP A 519 -17.73 -2.63 -16.72
CA ASP A 519 -17.53 -1.22 -17.00
C ASP A 519 -16.68 -1.09 -18.26
N GLU A 520 -17.17 -0.32 -19.23
CA GLU A 520 -16.46 -0.02 -20.47
C GLU A 520 -16.21 -1.25 -21.37
N GLU A 521 -15.09 -1.29 -22.10
CA GLU A 521 -14.85 -2.30 -23.12
C GLU A 521 -14.29 -3.62 -22.56
N LEU A 522 -14.96 -4.72 -22.93
CA LEU A 522 -14.56 -6.09 -22.63
C LEU A 522 -14.44 -6.91 -23.91
N ASN A 523 -13.32 -7.62 -24.04
CA ASN A 523 -13.11 -8.67 -25.04
C ASN A 523 -13.07 -10.03 -24.35
N ALA A 524 -13.95 -10.97 -24.72
CA ALA A 524 -13.99 -12.31 -24.15
C ALA A 524 -13.86 -13.39 -25.25
N GLU A 525 -13.30 -14.56 -24.91
CA GLU A 525 -13.37 -15.72 -25.81
C GLU A 525 -14.81 -16.26 -25.88
N SER A 526 -15.48 -16.36 -24.75
CA SER A 526 -16.90 -16.70 -24.64
C SER A 526 -17.49 -16.05 -23.41
N LEU A 527 -18.80 -15.76 -23.42
CA LEU A 527 -19.52 -15.24 -22.27
C LEU A 527 -20.81 -16.02 -22.07
N ALA A 528 -20.91 -16.74 -20.95
CA ALA A 528 -22.09 -17.49 -20.56
C ALA A 528 -22.71 -16.89 -19.30
N MET A 529 -23.93 -16.36 -19.42
CA MET A 529 -24.75 -15.89 -18.30
C MET A 529 -25.75 -16.99 -17.97
N ASN A 530 -25.51 -17.69 -16.86
CA ASN A 530 -26.29 -18.87 -16.48
C ASN A 530 -27.56 -18.48 -15.71
N SER A 531 -28.58 -19.34 -15.77
CA SER A 531 -29.90 -19.11 -15.18
C SER A 531 -29.82 -18.51 -13.77
N GLY A 532 -30.40 -17.32 -13.59
CA GLY A 532 -30.46 -16.63 -12.30
C GLY A 532 -29.28 -15.72 -12.00
N SER A 533 -28.29 -15.62 -12.90
CA SER A 533 -27.24 -14.59 -12.83
C SER A 533 -27.80 -13.23 -13.24
N ASP A 534 -27.21 -12.16 -12.73
CA ASP A 534 -27.43 -10.78 -13.15
C ASP A 534 -26.16 -10.25 -13.82
N THR A 535 -26.30 -9.61 -14.98
CA THR A 535 -25.18 -8.95 -15.64
C THR A 535 -25.55 -7.51 -15.99
N ARG A 536 -24.76 -6.56 -15.50
CA ARG A 536 -24.86 -5.16 -15.88
C ARG A 536 -23.68 -4.77 -16.76
N PHE A 537 -23.96 -4.22 -17.93
CA PHE A 537 -22.99 -3.61 -18.80
C PHE A 537 -23.18 -2.09 -18.74
N ASN A 538 -22.26 -1.40 -18.06
CA ASN A 538 -22.20 0.06 -18.02
C ASN A 538 -21.61 0.55 -19.35
N TRP A 539 -22.52 0.82 -20.29
CA TRP A 539 -22.21 1.23 -21.65
C TRP A 539 -22.02 2.74 -21.71
N GLU A 540 -20.76 3.14 -21.78
CA GLU A 540 -20.37 4.55 -21.85
C GLU A 540 -20.46 5.09 -23.28
N LEU A 541 -21.04 6.27 -23.45
CA LEU A 541 -21.18 7.01 -24.71
C LEU A 541 -20.52 8.38 -24.58
N SER A 542 -19.49 8.62 -25.39
CA SER A 542 -18.68 9.85 -25.38
C SER A 542 -18.68 10.63 -26.70
N ASP A 543 -19.06 10.01 -27.83
CA ASP A 543 -19.27 10.68 -29.10
C ASP A 543 -20.43 10.04 -29.86
N TRP A 544 -21.49 10.83 -30.08
CA TRP A 544 -22.72 10.42 -30.76
C TRP A 544 -22.49 9.90 -32.18
N THR A 545 -21.46 10.43 -32.84
CA THR A 545 -21.05 10.06 -34.20
C THR A 545 -19.79 9.21 -34.22
N GLY A 546 -19.33 8.79 -33.03
CA GLY A 546 -18.08 8.07 -32.85
C GLY A 546 -18.14 6.62 -33.32
N ILE A 547 -17.02 5.94 -33.14
CA ILE A 547 -16.85 4.52 -33.46
C ILE A 547 -16.72 3.70 -32.16
N PRO A 548 -16.99 2.38 -32.19
CA PRO A 548 -16.80 1.51 -31.04
C PRO A 548 -15.38 1.61 -30.46
N GLY A 549 -15.28 1.62 -29.14
CA GLY A 549 -14.05 1.65 -28.33
C GLY A 549 -13.43 3.02 -28.12
N THR A 550 -13.83 4.05 -28.89
CA THR A 550 -13.39 5.43 -28.66
C THR A 550 -14.53 6.42 -28.47
N GLY A 551 -15.64 6.25 -29.20
CA GLY A 551 -16.84 7.07 -29.05
C GLY A 551 -17.91 6.42 -28.18
N PHE A 552 -17.89 5.10 -28.05
CA PHE A 552 -18.74 4.36 -27.14
C PHE A 552 -18.16 2.99 -26.80
N SER A 553 -18.51 2.46 -25.64
CA SER A 553 -18.04 1.16 -25.17
C SER A 553 -18.59 0.00 -26.00
N ARG A 554 -17.91 -1.14 -26.02
CA ARG A 554 -18.41 -2.34 -26.72
C ARG A 554 -18.04 -3.62 -25.97
N LEU A 555 -18.99 -4.56 -25.95
CA LEU A 555 -18.75 -5.93 -25.55
C LEU A 555 -18.42 -6.79 -26.79
N THR A 556 -17.20 -7.31 -26.88
CA THR A 556 -16.80 -8.20 -27.99
C THR A 556 -16.62 -9.61 -27.47
N VAL A 557 -17.32 -10.58 -28.05
CA VAL A 557 -17.19 -12.00 -27.71
C VAL A 557 -16.74 -12.77 -28.94
N ALA A 558 -15.54 -13.32 -28.93
CA ALA A 558 -15.00 -13.99 -30.12
C ALA A 558 -15.77 -15.27 -30.49
N GLY A 559 -16.26 -16.00 -29.50
CA GLY A 559 -16.99 -17.26 -29.61
C GLY A 559 -18.48 -17.07 -29.39
N THR A 560 -19.01 -17.69 -28.32
CA THR A 560 -20.44 -17.68 -28.01
C THR A 560 -20.76 -16.68 -26.90
N LEU A 561 -21.78 -15.85 -27.12
CA LEU A 561 -22.48 -15.06 -26.10
C LEU A 561 -23.83 -15.75 -25.82
N ASN A 562 -23.98 -16.29 -24.62
CA ASN A 562 -25.16 -17.04 -24.20
C ASN A 562 -25.83 -16.36 -23.01
N LEU A 563 -27.06 -15.89 -23.21
CA LEU A 563 -27.95 -15.34 -22.20
C LEU A 563 -28.99 -16.43 -21.88
N ALA A 564 -28.79 -17.18 -20.80
CA ALA A 564 -29.76 -18.18 -20.39
C ALA A 564 -31.05 -17.50 -19.92
N SER A 565 -32.20 -18.11 -20.22
CA SER A 565 -33.52 -17.60 -19.82
C SER A 565 -33.56 -17.25 -18.31
N GLY A 566 -34.03 -16.05 -17.99
CA GLY A 566 -34.09 -15.56 -16.61
C GLY A 566 -32.77 -15.02 -16.06
N SER A 567 -31.81 -14.71 -16.93
CA SER A 567 -30.52 -14.10 -16.60
C SER A 567 -30.39 -12.78 -17.35
N PRO A 568 -30.94 -11.67 -16.81
CA PRO A 568 -31.02 -10.43 -17.56
C PRO A 568 -29.63 -9.85 -17.85
N LEU A 569 -29.47 -9.34 -19.06
CA LEU A 569 -28.41 -8.39 -19.40
C LEU A 569 -28.99 -6.98 -19.32
N THR A 570 -28.58 -6.22 -18.31
CA THR A 570 -28.91 -4.80 -18.20
C THR A 570 -27.85 -3.97 -18.91
N ILE A 571 -28.23 -3.27 -19.97
CA ILE A 571 -27.38 -2.28 -20.63
C ILE A 571 -27.71 -0.92 -20.02
N ALA A 572 -26.77 -0.39 -19.25
CA ALA A 572 -26.90 0.92 -18.62
C ALA A 572 -26.24 1.98 -19.48
N VAL A 573 -27.02 2.94 -19.96
CA VAL A 573 -26.53 4.03 -20.81
C VAL A 573 -25.95 5.12 -19.93
N GLU A 574 -24.66 5.35 -20.06
CA GLU A 574 -23.94 6.39 -19.31
C GLU A 574 -23.31 7.39 -20.29
N GLU A 575 -23.62 8.68 -20.09
CA GLU A 575 -22.96 9.75 -20.84
C GLU A 575 -21.64 10.15 -20.20
N ASN A 576 -20.56 10.16 -20.98
CA ASN A 576 -19.28 10.72 -20.55
C ASN A 576 -18.77 11.76 -21.55
N GLU A 577 -18.87 13.04 -21.17
CA GLU A 577 -18.44 14.17 -22.01
C GLU A 577 -18.97 14.10 -23.45
N LEU A 578 -20.25 13.73 -23.62
CA LEU A 578 -20.85 13.42 -24.92
C LEU A 578 -20.66 14.53 -25.97
N ALA A 579 -19.89 14.20 -27.01
CA ALA A 579 -19.65 15.04 -28.17
C ALA A 579 -20.64 14.76 -29.31
N ASN A 580 -20.86 15.78 -30.14
CA ASN A 580 -21.62 15.70 -31.41
C ASN A 580 -23.06 15.20 -31.29
N PHE A 581 -23.68 15.33 -30.11
CA PHE A 581 -25.07 14.92 -29.92
C PHE A 581 -26.01 15.62 -30.91
N ALA A 582 -26.86 14.82 -31.55
CA ALA A 582 -27.97 15.27 -32.35
C ALA A 582 -29.22 14.47 -31.95
N GLU A 583 -30.34 15.16 -31.72
CA GLU A 583 -31.63 14.55 -31.43
C GLU A 583 -32.22 13.92 -32.71
N GLU A 584 -31.62 12.81 -33.14
CA GLU A 584 -31.99 12.04 -34.32
C GLU A 584 -31.91 10.54 -34.04
N ASN A 585 -32.68 9.76 -34.80
CA ASN A 585 -32.64 8.31 -34.65
C ASN A 585 -31.24 7.78 -35.00
N VAL A 586 -30.66 6.97 -34.11
CA VAL A 586 -29.35 6.36 -34.30
C VAL A 586 -29.31 4.96 -33.68
N SER A 587 -28.44 4.11 -34.18
CA SER A 587 -28.23 2.74 -33.69
C SER A 587 -26.76 2.53 -33.38
N PHE A 588 -26.46 2.00 -32.20
CA PHE A 588 -25.11 1.68 -31.76
C PHE A 588 -24.96 0.16 -31.62
N VAL A 589 -23.83 -0.39 -32.08
CA VAL A 589 -23.52 -1.83 -31.87
C VAL A 589 -22.88 -1.98 -30.49
N VAL A 590 -23.66 -2.46 -29.52
CA VAL A 590 -23.23 -2.58 -28.12
C VAL A 590 -22.55 -3.90 -27.82
N ALA A 591 -22.94 -4.98 -28.52
CA ALA A 591 -22.25 -6.26 -28.42
C ALA A 591 -22.11 -6.95 -29.79
N THR A 592 -20.98 -7.61 -30.02
CA THR A 592 -20.73 -8.42 -31.22
C THR A 592 -20.25 -9.81 -30.83
N THR A 593 -20.81 -10.86 -31.44
CA THR A 593 -20.41 -12.24 -31.18
C THR A 593 -20.40 -13.13 -32.45
N SER A 594 -19.61 -14.21 -32.44
CA SER A 594 -19.65 -15.21 -33.53
C SER A 594 -20.89 -16.11 -33.45
N ASP A 595 -21.43 -16.28 -32.24
CA ASP A 595 -22.63 -17.06 -31.97
C ASP A 595 -23.41 -16.42 -30.82
N LEU A 596 -24.69 -16.12 -31.04
CA LEU A 596 -25.56 -15.47 -30.07
C LEU A 596 -26.72 -16.41 -29.71
N THR A 597 -26.84 -16.73 -28.43
CA THR A 597 -28.02 -17.38 -27.87
C THR A 597 -28.65 -16.43 -26.86
N ALA A 598 -29.67 -15.68 -27.28
CA ALA A 598 -30.39 -14.71 -26.45
C ALA A 598 -31.81 -14.48 -26.97
N ASP A 599 -32.74 -14.12 -26.08
CA ASP A 599 -33.99 -13.46 -26.45
C ASP A 599 -33.85 -11.95 -26.19
N ALA A 600 -34.50 -11.12 -27.01
CA ALA A 600 -34.56 -9.68 -26.76
C ALA A 600 -35.26 -9.37 -25.42
N ALA A 601 -36.13 -10.26 -24.94
CA ALA A 601 -36.76 -10.15 -23.63
C ALA A 601 -35.79 -10.31 -22.44
N ASP A 602 -34.62 -10.92 -22.66
CA ASP A 602 -33.57 -11.07 -21.65
C ASP A 602 -32.66 -9.83 -21.58
N ILE A 603 -32.89 -8.82 -22.42
CA ILE A 603 -32.10 -7.57 -22.44
C ILE A 603 -32.96 -6.43 -21.90
N THR A 604 -32.47 -5.78 -20.84
CA THR A 604 -33.09 -4.58 -20.25
C THR A 604 -32.21 -3.37 -20.55
N VAL A 605 -32.84 -2.23 -20.85
CA VAL A 605 -32.13 -0.97 -21.04
C VAL A 605 -32.43 -0.04 -19.87
N ASP A 606 -31.38 0.37 -19.17
CA ASP A 606 -31.42 1.40 -18.14
C ASP A 606 -30.83 2.70 -18.73
N ALA A 607 -31.70 3.57 -19.20
CA ALA A 607 -31.32 4.84 -19.82
C ALA A 607 -31.24 6.02 -18.82
N SER A 608 -31.27 5.75 -17.51
CA SER A 608 -31.31 6.80 -16.50
C SER A 608 -30.04 7.67 -16.45
N GLY A 609 -28.92 7.17 -16.98
CA GLY A 609 -27.66 7.91 -17.12
C GLY A 609 -27.54 8.76 -18.39
N PHE A 610 -28.54 8.75 -19.29
CA PHE A 610 -28.58 9.59 -20.48
C PHE A 610 -29.40 10.86 -20.24
N THR A 611 -28.79 12.04 -20.45
CA THR A 611 -29.37 13.34 -20.09
C THR A 611 -29.42 14.35 -21.24
N SER A 612 -28.78 14.07 -22.38
CA SER A 612 -28.61 15.02 -23.49
C SER A 612 -29.81 15.12 -24.43
N GLY A 613 -30.75 14.17 -24.38
CA GLY A 613 -31.90 14.14 -25.28
C GLY A 613 -33.17 13.57 -24.67
N ASN A 614 -34.31 13.80 -25.35
CA ASN A 614 -35.65 13.46 -24.87
C ASN A 614 -36.24 12.18 -25.51
N GLY A 615 -35.46 11.52 -26.37
CA GLY A 615 -35.82 10.27 -27.00
C GLY A 615 -35.93 9.06 -26.06
N THR A 616 -36.14 7.89 -26.67
CA THR A 616 -36.25 6.60 -25.97
C THR A 616 -35.21 5.63 -26.48
N TRP A 617 -34.75 4.75 -25.59
CA TRP A 617 -33.76 3.73 -25.88
C TRP A 617 -34.39 2.33 -25.89
N ALA A 618 -34.01 1.51 -26.85
CA ALA A 618 -34.44 0.11 -26.93
C ALA A 618 -33.29 -0.78 -27.43
N ALA A 619 -33.19 -1.98 -26.88
CA ALA A 619 -32.28 -2.98 -27.40
C ALA A 619 -32.92 -3.76 -28.56
N ARG A 620 -32.12 -4.12 -29.55
CA ARG A 620 -32.54 -4.93 -30.70
C ARG A 620 -31.44 -5.93 -31.05
N ILE A 621 -31.84 -7.15 -31.41
CA ILE A 621 -30.92 -8.18 -31.91
C ILE A 621 -31.02 -8.22 -33.43
N GLU A 622 -29.88 -8.17 -34.13
CA GLU A 622 -29.80 -8.37 -35.58
C GLU A 622 -28.64 -9.30 -35.92
N GLY A 623 -28.97 -10.48 -36.44
CA GLY A 623 -27.97 -11.54 -36.63
C GLY A 623 -27.39 -11.99 -35.29
N ASN A 624 -26.09 -11.82 -35.12
CA ASN A 624 -25.36 -12.15 -33.90
C ASN A 624 -24.95 -10.89 -33.10
N ASP A 625 -25.41 -9.71 -33.51
CA ASP A 625 -25.05 -8.46 -32.87
C ASP A 625 -26.24 -7.92 -32.07
N ILE A 626 -25.93 -7.26 -30.95
CA ILE A 626 -26.88 -6.51 -30.14
C ILE A 626 -26.70 -5.03 -30.46
N TYR A 627 -27.80 -4.40 -30.83
CA TYR A 627 -27.90 -2.97 -31.09
C TYR A 627 -28.64 -2.28 -29.95
N LEU A 628 -28.22 -1.06 -29.67
CA LEU A 628 -28.96 -0.12 -28.86
C LEU A 628 -29.46 1.00 -29.77
N ASP A 629 -30.77 1.05 -29.97
CA ASP A 629 -31.44 2.00 -30.84
C ASP A 629 -31.95 3.17 -30.00
N TYR A 630 -31.56 4.38 -30.39
CA TYR A 630 -32.16 5.61 -29.91
C TYR A 630 -33.22 6.09 -30.89
N THR A 631 -34.44 6.31 -30.40
CA THR A 631 -35.52 6.97 -31.15
C THR A 631 -35.67 8.38 -30.63
N ALA A 632 -35.39 9.37 -31.47
CA ALA A 632 -35.47 10.78 -31.14
C ALA A 632 -36.85 11.15 -30.60
N GLY A 633 -36.85 11.99 -29.57
CA GLY A 633 -38.06 12.64 -29.09
C GLY A 633 -38.63 13.56 -30.18
N THR A 634 -39.92 13.83 -30.09
CA THR A 634 -40.46 14.93 -30.89
C THR A 634 -39.87 16.24 -30.36
N ALA A 635 -39.31 17.06 -31.25
CA ALA A 635 -38.87 18.40 -30.88
C ALA A 635 -40.08 19.13 -30.29
N SER A 636 -40.00 19.48 -29.01
CA SER A 636 -41.02 20.28 -28.34
C SER A 636 -41.14 21.59 -29.10
N ASP A 637 -42.31 21.88 -29.68
CA ASP A 637 -42.59 23.23 -30.18
C ASP A 637 -42.54 24.24 -29.03
N ALA A 638 -42.40 25.52 -29.36
CA ALA A 638 -42.18 26.57 -28.37
C ALA A 638 -43.33 26.65 -27.34
N TYR A 639 -44.56 26.36 -27.77
CA TYR A 639 -45.73 26.31 -26.89
C TYR A 639 -45.66 25.14 -25.91
N SER A 640 -45.32 23.93 -26.37
CA SER A 640 -45.22 22.73 -25.53
C SER A 640 -44.11 22.86 -24.48
N ALA A 641 -43.01 23.51 -24.84
CA ALA A 641 -41.91 23.80 -23.91
C ALA A 641 -42.37 24.73 -22.80
N TRP A 642 -43.07 25.81 -23.16
CA TRP A 642 -43.67 26.76 -22.21
C TRP A 642 -44.74 26.10 -21.33
N ALA A 643 -45.67 25.34 -21.93
CA ALA A 643 -46.77 24.66 -21.27
C ALA A 643 -46.28 23.66 -20.21
N SER A 644 -45.15 22.99 -20.45
CA SER A 644 -44.55 22.04 -19.49
C SER A 644 -44.16 22.67 -18.15
N GLY A 645 -44.03 24.01 -18.09
CA GLY A 645 -43.74 24.75 -16.87
C GLY A 645 -44.90 24.85 -15.89
N PHE A 646 -46.13 24.51 -16.30
CA PHE A 646 -47.35 24.72 -15.50
C PHE A 646 -47.99 23.40 -15.08
N ALA A 647 -47.74 23.01 -13.83
CA ALA A 647 -48.33 21.83 -13.23
C ALA A 647 -49.86 22.03 -13.04
N GLY A 648 -50.65 21.44 -13.93
CA GLY A 648 -52.12 21.53 -13.88
C GLY A 648 -52.78 22.02 -15.17
N LEU A 649 -52.00 22.47 -16.15
CA LEU A 649 -52.50 22.78 -17.49
C LEU A 649 -52.98 21.50 -18.18
N THR A 650 -54.26 21.46 -18.59
CA THR A 650 -54.87 20.25 -19.18
C THR A 650 -55.34 20.41 -20.62
N GLY A 651 -55.61 21.64 -21.05
CA GLY A 651 -55.97 21.99 -22.41
C GLY A 651 -54.77 22.30 -23.30
N GLY A 652 -55.02 22.30 -24.61
CA GLY A 652 -54.08 22.67 -25.65
C GLY A 652 -54.06 24.18 -25.93
N PHE A 653 -53.46 24.56 -27.06
CA PHE A 653 -53.22 25.97 -27.44
C PHE A 653 -54.49 26.82 -27.60
N ASP A 654 -55.59 26.23 -28.06
CA ASP A 654 -56.87 26.92 -28.26
C ASP A 654 -57.81 26.84 -27.05
N ASP A 655 -57.42 26.09 -26.01
CA ASP A 655 -58.20 25.97 -24.77
C ASP A 655 -57.93 27.16 -23.84
N ASP A 656 -58.85 27.41 -22.90
CA ASP A 656 -58.81 28.46 -21.89
C ASP A 656 -59.02 27.75 -20.54
N ASP A 657 -57.93 27.22 -19.97
CA ASP A 657 -57.98 26.31 -18.81
C ASP A 657 -58.45 27.03 -17.54
N ASP A 658 -58.11 28.30 -17.39
CA ASP A 658 -58.45 29.10 -16.22
C ASP A 658 -59.79 29.87 -16.34
N ASN A 659 -60.40 29.85 -17.53
CA ASN A 659 -61.68 30.48 -17.89
C ASN A 659 -61.67 32.01 -17.73
N ASP A 660 -60.55 32.67 -17.97
CA ASP A 660 -60.45 34.14 -17.96
C ASP A 660 -60.89 34.79 -19.29
N GLY A 661 -61.08 33.99 -20.34
CA GLY A 661 -61.49 34.41 -21.67
C GLY A 661 -60.33 34.56 -22.66
N VAL A 662 -59.10 34.21 -22.28
CA VAL A 662 -57.89 34.19 -23.12
C VAL A 662 -57.43 32.75 -23.27
N ALA A 663 -57.24 32.29 -24.51
CA ALA A 663 -56.72 30.95 -24.74
C ALA A 663 -55.24 30.84 -24.34
N ASN A 664 -54.82 29.68 -23.85
CA ASN A 664 -53.47 29.36 -23.39
C ASN A 664 -52.41 29.75 -24.44
N GLY A 665 -52.69 29.55 -25.73
CA GLY A 665 -51.81 29.91 -26.83
C GLY A 665 -51.61 31.41 -27.00
N LEU A 666 -52.62 32.23 -26.65
CA LEU A 666 -52.52 33.69 -26.66
C LEU A 666 -51.80 34.21 -25.41
N GLU A 667 -51.99 33.54 -24.27
CA GLU A 667 -51.21 33.77 -23.06
C GLU A 667 -49.72 33.53 -23.29
N PHE A 668 -49.38 32.39 -23.89
CA PHE A 668 -48.04 32.14 -24.38
C PHE A 668 -47.60 33.19 -25.40
N TYR A 669 -48.39 33.45 -26.44
CA TYR A 669 -47.87 34.24 -27.54
C TYR A 669 -47.72 35.73 -27.20
N PHE A 670 -48.56 36.32 -26.35
CA PHE A 670 -48.54 37.76 -26.12
C PHE A 670 -48.10 38.18 -24.72
N PHE A 671 -48.31 37.33 -23.70
CA PHE A 671 -48.31 37.79 -22.32
C PHE A 671 -47.28 37.11 -21.43
N ASN A 672 -46.90 35.86 -21.73
CA ASN A 672 -46.13 35.00 -20.83
C ASN A 672 -46.78 34.84 -19.45
N SER A 673 -48.11 34.75 -19.40
CA SER A 673 -48.88 34.60 -18.15
C SER A 673 -48.96 33.14 -17.70
N ASP A 674 -49.55 32.89 -16.53
CA ASP A 674 -49.80 31.55 -16.02
C ASP A 674 -51.19 31.07 -16.48
N PRO A 675 -51.27 30.12 -17.43
CA PRO A 675 -52.55 29.67 -18.02
C PRO A 675 -53.43 28.85 -17.08
N THR A 676 -53.00 28.67 -15.82
CA THR A 676 -53.76 27.94 -14.81
C THR A 676 -54.40 28.88 -13.78
N ALA A 677 -54.14 30.18 -13.87
CA ALA A 677 -54.54 31.16 -12.89
C ALA A 677 -55.27 32.34 -13.55
N PRO A 678 -56.58 32.54 -13.29
CA PRO A 678 -57.35 33.54 -14.01
C PRO A 678 -56.81 34.95 -13.78
N GLU A 679 -56.38 35.61 -14.85
CA GLU A 679 -55.80 36.95 -14.82
C GLU A 679 -56.65 37.96 -15.61
N SER A 680 -56.46 39.26 -15.32
CA SER A 680 -57.08 40.31 -16.12
C SER A 680 -56.03 40.88 -17.07
N LEU A 681 -55.87 40.22 -18.21
CA LEU A 681 -54.86 40.58 -19.19
C LEU A 681 -55.28 41.82 -20.00
N PRO A 682 -54.38 42.81 -20.20
CA PRO A 682 -54.67 43.98 -21.02
C PRO A 682 -54.71 43.61 -22.51
N SER A 683 -55.12 44.55 -23.37
CA SER A 683 -55.01 44.33 -24.82
C SER A 683 -53.56 44.02 -25.22
N PRO A 684 -53.32 42.95 -26.01
CA PRO A 684 -51.97 42.60 -26.46
C PRO A 684 -51.43 43.62 -27.48
N LEU A 685 -52.33 44.40 -28.09
CA LEU A 685 -51.96 45.48 -29.00
C LEU A 685 -51.75 46.78 -28.21
N THR A 686 -50.53 47.30 -28.30
CA THR A 686 -50.06 48.54 -27.68
C THR A 686 -49.83 49.64 -28.74
N VAL A 687 -49.85 50.92 -28.33
CA VAL A 687 -49.56 52.10 -29.17
C VAL A 687 -50.34 52.15 -30.50
N VAL A 688 -51.67 52.28 -30.42
CA VAL A 688 -52.52 52.52 -31.59
C VAL A 688 -52.50 54.01 -31.95
N SER A 689 -51.79 54.40 -33.01
CA SER A 689 -51.81 55.77 -33.52
C SER A 689 -52.43 55.84 -34.92
N SER A 690 -53.43 56.71 -35.09
CA SER A 690 -53.91 57.09 -36.43
C SER A 690 -53.09 58.28 -36.91
N THR A 691 -52.42 58.13 -38.05
CA THR A 691 -51.57 59.21 -38.60
C THR A 691 -52.33 60.08 -39.62
N GLY A 692 -53.62 59.79 -39.83
CA GLY A 692 -54.44 60.39 -40.86
C GLY A 692 -54.17 59.79 -42.25
N GLY A 693 -55.17 59.79 -43.13
CA GLY A 693 -55.01 59.33 -44.51
C GLY A 693 -54.84 57.82 -44.69
N GLY A 694 -55.61 56.99 -43.96
CA GLY A 694 -55.67 55.54 -44.21
C GLY A 694 -54.54 54.73 -43.57
N ASN A 695 -53.75 55.36 -42.69
CA ASN A 695 -52.62 54.73 -42.02
C ASN A 695 -52.86 54.56 -40.51
N LEU A 696 -52.56 53.36 -40.01
CA LEU A 696 -52.62 52.97 -38.61
C LEU A 696 -51.29 52.32 -38.21
N VAL A 697 -50.78 52.63 -37.03
CA VAL A 697 -49.63 51.91 -36.43
C VAL A 697 -50.08 51.32 -35.11
N PHE A 698 -49.74 50.06 -34.85
CA PHE A 698 -49.88 49.38 -33.56
C PHE A 698 -48.64 48.52 -33.29
N SER A 699 -48.40 48.13 -32.05
CA SER A 699 -47.35 47.19 -31.68
C SER A 699 -47.91 46.05 -30.84
N HIS A 700 -47.22 44.92 -30.81
CA HIS A 700 -47.50 43.83 -29.87
C HIS A 700 -46.19 43.10 -29.54
N ASP A 701 -46.16 42.38 -28.42
CA ASP A 701 -45.05 41.50 -28.09
C ASP A 701 -45.30 40.10 -28.65
N ARG A 702 -44.23 39.32 -28.83
CA ARG A 702 -44.26 37.88 -29.16
C ARG A 702 -43.05 37.16 -28.58
N PRO A 703 -43.08 35.83 -28.35
CA PRO A 703 -41.92 35.11 -27.87
C PRO A 703 -40.79 35.13 -28.91
N VAL A 704 -39.55 35.17 -28.43
CA VAL A 704 -38.33 35.09 -29.28
C VAL A 704 -38.27 33.74 -29.98
N ASP A 705 -38.61 32.65 -29.28
CA ASP A 705 -38.83 31.35 -29.89
C ASP A 705 -40.31 31.20 -30.27
N SER A 706 -40.55 31.12 -31.58
CA SER A 706 -41.89 30.87 -32.15
C SER A 706 -41.89 29.60 -33.01
N SER A 707 -40.95 28.68 -32.75
CA SER A 707 -40.89 27.39 -33.41
C SER A 707 -42.22 26.64 -33.23
N GLY A 708 -42.74 26.10 -34.33
CA GLY A 708 -44.05 25.44 -34.33
C GLY A 708 -45.26 26.39 -34.31
N LEU A 709 -45.08 27.72 -34.43
CA LEU A 709 -46.19 28.66 -34.58
C LEU A 709 -46.20 29.33 -35.96
N SER A 710 -47.39 29.69 -36.43
CA SER A 710 -47.60 30.51 -37.62
C SER A 710 -48.43 31.75 -37.26
N ALA A 711 -47.99 32.93 -37.70
CA ALA A 711 -48.65 34.19 -37.41
C ALA A 711 -49.00 34.94 -38.71
N ALA A 712 -50.26 35.36 -38.85
CA ALA A 712 -50.78 36.01 -40.04
C ALA A 712 -51.52 37.30 -39.70
N TYR A 713 -51.17 38.40 -40.38
CA TYR A 713 -51.88 39.67 -40.26
C TYR A 713 -53.00 39.77 -41.29
N GLU A 714 -54.21 40.06 -40.82
CA GLU A 714 -55.42 40.06 -41.63
C GLU A 714 -56.25 41.31 -41.38
N TRP A 715 -57.10 41.68 -42.34
CA TRP A 715 -57.95 42.86 -42.27
C TRP A 715 -59.39 42.58 -42.70
N SER A 716 -60.32 43.44 -42.25
CA SER A 716 -61.74 43.40 -42.62
C SER A 716 -62.34 44.81 -42.60
N THR A 717 -63.39 45.06 -43.38
CA THR A 717 -64.18 46.31 -43.32
C THR A 717 -65.44 46.20 -42.45
N THR A 718 -65.86 44.98 -42.12
CA THR A 718 -67.14 44.72 -41.43
C THR A 718 -66.98 44.11 -40.05
N LEU A 719 -65.78 43.62 -39.67
CA LEU A 719 -65.50 42.88 -38.43
C LEU A 719 -66.21 41.51 -38.33
N ASP A 720 -67.14 41.20 -39.24
CA ASP A 720 -68.09 40.07 -39.15
C ASP A 720 -67.58 38.74 -39.74
N GLY A 721 -66.27 38.46 -39.60
CA GLY A 721 -65.68 37.15 -39.92
C GLY A 721 -65.10 36.98 -41.33
N ASP A 722 -65.36 37.90 -42.26
CA ASP A 722 -64.68 37.96 -43.56
C ASP A 722 -63.31 38.65 -43.40
N TRP A 723 -62.29 37.86 -43.06
CA TRP A 723 -60.92 38.30 -42.91
C TRP A 723 -60.12 38.08 -44.19
N THR A 724 -59.44 39.12 -44.63
CA THR A 724 -58.66 39.16 -45.87
C THR A 724 -57.19 39.26 -45.51
N ALA A 725 -56.33 38.49 -46.19
CA ALA A 725 -54.89 38.58 -45.99
C ALA A 725 -54.35 39.99 -46.37
N SER A 726 -53.32 40.43 -45.66
CA SER A 726 -52.58 41.67 -45.98
C SER A 726 -52.23 41.77 -47.47
N GLY A 727 -52.46 42.95 -48.06
CA GLY A 727 -52.14 43.27 -49.45
C GLY A 727 -53.13 42.74 -50.51
N SER A 728 -54.13 41.96 -50.12
CA SER A 728 -55.17 41.49 -51.04
C SER A 728 -56.26 42.56 -51.25
N ASP A 729 -56.88 42.60 -52.43
CA ASP A 729 -58.02 43.48 -52.73
C ASP A 729 -59.35 42.81 -52.35
N ASN A 730 -60.22 43.55 -51.67
CA ASN A 730 -61.59 43.14 -51.39
C ASN A 730 -62.52 44.32 -51.68
N GLY A 731 -63.30 44.22 -52.76
CA GLY A 731 -64.30 45.22 -53.13
C GLY A 731 -63.72 46.59 -53.50
N GLY A 732 -62.51 46.66 -54.05
CA GLY A 732 -61.81 47.91 -54.39
C GLY A 732 -61.12 48.58 -53.21
N THR A 733 -61.00 47.87 -52.09
CA THR A 733 -60.18 48.24 -50.93
C THR A 733 -59.01 47.27 -50.80
N THR A 734 -57.80 47.80 -50.67
CA THR A 734 -56.61 47.01 -50.34
C THR A 734 -55.98 47.56 -49.06
N VAL A 735 -55.76 46.70 -48.07
CA VAL A 735 -55.05 47.06 -46.84
C VAL A 735 -53.74 46.29 -46.76
N THR A 736 -52.62 47.00 -46.69
CA THR A 736 -51.28 46.44 -46.54
C THR A 736 -50.83 46.61 -45.10
N ILE A 737 -50.62 45.49 -44.42
CA ILE A 737 -50.11 45.36 -43.06
C ILE A 737 -48.66 44.89 -43.15
N THR A 738 -47.74 45.71 -42.65
CA THR A 738 -46.29 45.49 -42.70
C THR A 738 -45.74 45.44 -41.27
N PRO A 739 -45.36 44.25 -40.77
CA PRO A 739 -44.62 44.16 -39.51
C PRO A 739 -43.20 44.70 -39.70
N GLY A 740 -42.74 45.52 -38.75
CA GLY A 740 -41.38 46.02 -38.68
C GLY A 740 -40.40 44.96 -38.17
N THR A 741 -39.12 45.31 -38.14
CA THR A 741 -38.10 44.47 -37.50
C THR A 741 -38.38 44.39 -35.99
N PRO A 742 -38.47 43.19 -35.40
CA PRO A 742 -38.68 43.05 -33.96
C PRO A 742 -37.55 43.71 -33.15
N ALA A 743 -37.90 44.28 -32.00
CA ALA A 743 -36.96 44.84 -31.03
C ALA A 743 -37.10 44.10 -29.69
N ALA A 744 -36.04 44.02 -28.89
CA ALA A 744 -36.11 43.34 -27.59
C ALA A 744 -37.21 43.92 -26.68
N ALA A 745 -37.99 43.04 -26.03
CA ALA A 745 -39.02 43.39 -25.05
C ALA A 745 -38.71 42.77 -23.67
N ALA A 746 -39.73 42.41 -22.90
CA ALA A 746 -39.56 41.67 -21.64
C ALA A 746 -38.80 40.35 -21.85
N ALA A 747 -38.25 39.76 -20.78
CA ALA A 747 -37.39 38.58 -20.88
C ALA A 747 -38.08 37.43 -21.65
N GLY A 748 -37.47 37.00 -22.76
CA GLY A 748 -38.01 35.96 -23.64
C GLY A 748 -38.90 36.45 -24.79
N TYR A 749 -39.19 37.76 -24.87
CA TYR A 749 -40.10 38.35 -25.86
C TYR A 749 -39.45 39.47 -26.69
N GLU A 750 -40.02 39.70 -27.86
CA GLU A 750 -39.69 40.79 -28.77
C GLU A 750 -40.95 41.59 -29.17
N ASN A 751 -40.81 42.90 -29.26
CA ASN A 751 -41.84 43.83 -29.67
C ASN A 751 -41.83 44.02 -31.19
N VAL A 752 -42.99 43.87 -31.83
CA VAL A 752 -43.20 44.06 -33.26
C VAL A 752 -44.07 45.29 -33.49
N VAL A 753 -43.50 46.33 -34.13
CA VAL A 753 -44.26 47.51 -34.56
C VAL A 753 -44.81 47.28 -35.95
N VAL A 754 -46.14 47.34 -36.10
CA VAL A 754 -46.87 47.01 -37.33
C VAL A 754 -47.46 48.28 -37.94
N THR A 755 -47.17 48.51 -39.21
CA THR A 755 -47.75 49.63 -39.99
C THR A 755 -48.82 49.11 -40.94
N VAL A 756 -50.00 49.70 -40.88
CA VAL A 756 -51.16 49.41 -41.72
C VAL A 756 -51.40 50.60 -42.64
N SER A 757 -51.62 50.35 -43.92
CA SER A 757 -51.95 51.36 -44.93
C SER A 757 -53.08 50.88 -45.83
N SER A 758 -53.98 51.77 -46.23
CA SER A 758 -55.12 51.42 -47.08
C SER A 758 -55.17 52.18 -48.40
N THR A 759 -55.70 51.54 -49.44
CA THR A 759 -56.07 52.16 -50.72
C THR A 759 -57.54 51.85 -51.03
N PRO A 760 -58.42 52.86 -51.20
CA PRO A 760 -58.18 54.29 -51.09
C PRO A 760 -57.82 54.74 -49.66
N ALA A 761 -57.12 55.88 -49.54
CA ALA A 761 -56.59 56.41 -48.28
C ALA A 761 -57.67 56.92 -47.29
N THR A 762 -58.94 56.89 -47.66
CA THR A 762 -60.06 57.27 -46.80
C THR A 762 -61.07 56.15 -46.79
N LEU A 763 -61.12 55.42 -45.67
CA LEU A 763 -62.09 54.37 -45.40
C LEU A 763 -62.85 54.74 -44.12
N ASP A 764 -64.14 54.44 -44.08
CA ASP A 764 -64.97 54.72 -42.91
C ASP A 764 -64.50 53.90 -41.70
N LYS A 765 -64.16 52.62 -41.92
CA LYS A 765 -63.62 51.69 -40.91
C LYS A 765 -62.74 50.62 -41.57
N VAL A 766 -61.67 50.25 -40.88
CA VAL A 766 -60.86 49.05 -41.14
C VAL A 766 -60.56 48.40 -39.81
N PHE A 767 -60.72 47.09 -39.76
CA PHE A 767 -60.36 46.24 -38.64
C PHE A 767 -59.15 45.41 -39.04
N VAL A 768 -58.23 45.22 -38.10
CA VAL A 768 -57.01 44.43 -38.28
C VAL A 768 -56.91 43.44 -37.13
N ARG A 769 -56.46 42.22 -37.43
CA ARG A 769 -56.11 41.23 -36.41
C ARG A 769 -54.78 40.56 -36.72
N LEU A 770 -54.19 39.98 -35.68
CA LEU A 770 -53.14 38.97 -35.78
C LEU A 770 -53.78 37.62 -35.46
N ALA A 771 -53.72 36.69 -36.39
CA ALA A 771 -54.08 35.29 -36.16
C ALA A 771 -52.79 34.51 -35.87
N VAL A 772 -52.78 33.72 -34.80
CA VAL A 772 -51.68 32.83 -34.44
C VAL A 772 -52.24 31.42 -34.41
N ASN A 773 -51.57 30.48 -35.10
CA ASN A 773 -51.97 29.08 -35.12
C ASN A 773 -50.77 28.19 -34.78
N GLN A 774 -51.01 27.17 -33.96
CA GLN A 774 -50.14 26.01 -33.82
C GLN A 774 -50.62 24.92 -34.81
N PRO A 775 -49.79 24.49 -35.79
CA PRO A 775 -50.17 23.55 -36.85
C PRO A 775 -50.56 22.14 -36.41
#